data_AF-A0A5C5XHP9-F1
#
_entry.id   AF-A0A5C5XHP9-F1
#
_cell.length_a   1.000
_cell.length_b   1.000
_cell.length_c   1.000
_cell.angle_alpha   90.00
_cell.angle_beta   90.00
_cell.angle_gamma   90.00
#
_symmetry.space_group_name_H-M   'P 1'
#
loop_
_entity.id
_entity.type
_entity.pdbx_description
1 polymer ?
#
loop_
_entity_poly.entity_id
_entity_poly.type
_entity_poly.pdbx_seq_one_letter_code
_entity_poly.pdbx_strand_id
1 'polypeptide(L)'
;MKNDSPDSSPLEAVIAELVSRRQRGESFDVGDTITPDDWTVDELLAICSSDLLARPSEPGRVEEYLAAFPQFAADSERHIVDLIFHEICLREDSATPPTLPEYLHRFPNLSEQIRKLFSMASGLCLRPEIPGYEILEEIGRGANGIVYKAHQLGPDRLVAIKVLQDEKWADEDALRRFRKEAQVVGKLRHPNIVIVHDSGTVSETPYIVMEYVEGDSLTQLFNSKQLSIEQAVNLTIQLCAALTCAHDARVLHRDVKPANILVDGDFNVRLTDFGMVRDLDLASAKHSSHYIAGTPAYISPEQAEGDGHPIGPASDLYSVGAILYELLTGQRVVQGTTVSSVLCEVQERHAIPLTELNNAIPPELSSICLKCLEKAPKDRFASVSELAEALQGWQKKSTTVRASRRLLPVLFVLAAIVIAGAGWAVFFRSETPPTENKNGIEETATAAGQIERPRRLQSPFTEQQVRTARDAWTSFLGIPKQATNGLKMSMVVIPPGEFRMGTARGALGFQSDEPEHPVILTRPFLLAVSEVTQSQYEAVMGQNPSRFRSGDSRNRPVESLTWYDAVAFCNALSRREGLSPYYAMTDAEHKEMRVTGATVSILGGSGYRLPTEAEWEYACRAGTQATWYSGEDEQSLQDFGWLASQSLTSPQPVETKLPNAFGLYDMHGNVWEWVFDWYDKSYYPVSPTFDPNGPDEGQLRGFRGSSWDTRFRAINGTCANRGKDRPHTFDLDRGFRVARSIREKQ
;
A
#
# COMPACT_ATOMS: atom_id res chain seq x y z
N MET A 1 56.91 2.56 13.34
CA MET A 1 56.14 3.70 13.88
C MET A 1 54.69 3.24 13.93
N LYS A 2 54.03 3.42 15.08
CA LYS A 2 52.68 2.92 15.34
C LYS A 2 51.69 3.50 14.33
N ASN A 3 50.76 2.65 13.85
CA ASN A 3 49.57 3.06 13.12
C ASN A 3 48.63 3.74 14.10
N ASP A 4 48.43 5.04 13.94
CA ASP A 4 47.33 5.77 14.57
C ASP A 4 46.12 5.68 13.63
N SER A 5 45.17 4.82 13.99
CA SER A 5 43.80 4.78 13.45
C SER A 5 43.08 6.10 13.79
N PRO A 6 42.18 6.62 12.93
CA PRO A 6 41.45 7.85 13.24
C PRO A 6 40.55 7.64 14.47
N ASP A 7 40.63 8.56 15.42
CA ASP A 7 39.98 8.53 16.73
C ASP A 7 38.51 8.05 16.66
N SER A 8 38.27 6.82 17.13
CA SER A 8 36.93 6.33 17.45
C SER A 8 36.42 7.10 18.67
N SER A 9 35.12 7.39 18.72
CA SER A 9 34.55 8.02 19.92
C SER A 9 34.79 7.12 21.14
N PRO A 10 34.97 7.68 22.36
CA PRO A 10 35.18 6.88 23.57
C PRO A 10 34.12 5.78 23.75
N LEU A 11 32.87 6.06 23.35
CA LEU A 11 31.76 5.12 23.34
C LEU A 11 31.98 3.95 22.38
N GLU A 12 32.32 4.24 21.12
CA GLU A 12 32.55 3.22 20.09
C GLU A 12 33.73 2.30 20.47
N ALA A 13 34.80 2.87 21.05
CA ALA A 13 35.95 2.10 21.52
C ALA A 13 35.58 1.13 22.65
N VAL A 14 34.78 1.58 23.61
CA VAL A 14 34.29 0.75 24.72
C VAL A 14 33.37 -0.35 24.23
N ILE A 15 32.39 -0.02 23.37
CA ILE A 15 31.49 -1.00 22.77
C ILE A 15 32.27 -2.05 21.98
N ALA A 16 33.21 -1.63 21.13
CA ALA A 16 34.02 -2.54 20.32
C ALA A 16 34.83 -3.51 21.18
N GLU A 17 35.42 -3.04 22.29
CA GLU A 17 36.16 -3.91 23.21
C GLU A 17 35.24 -4.89 23.94
N LEU A 18 34.09 -4.43 24.45
CA LEU A 18 33.11 -5.31 25.13
C LEU A 18 32.63 -6.43 24.20
N VAL A 19 32.24 -6.07 22.97
CA VAL A 19 31.80 -7.03 21.94
C VAL A 19 32.92 -8.00 21.59
N SER A 20 34.15 -7.51 21.38
CA SER A 20 35.33 -8.34 21.10
C SER A 20 35.64 -9.34 22.21
N ARG A 21 35.53 -8.93 23.49
CA ARG A 21 35.71 -9.83 24.64
C ARG A 21 34.62 -10.91 24.69
N ARG A 22 33.37 -10.57 24.41
CA ARG A 22 32.27 -11.56 24.31
C ARG A 22 32.46 -12.56 23.19
N GLN A 23 32.89 -12.10 22.01
CA GLN A 23 33.19 -12.97 20.87
C GLN A 23 34.36 -13.92 21.15
N ARG A 24 35.30 -13.53 22.02
CA ARG A 24 36.37 -14.40 22.54
C ARG A 24 35.90 -15.38 23.63
N GLY A 25 34.62 -15.33 24.01
CA GLY A 25 34.03 -16.21 25.03
C GLY A 25 34.27 -15.74 26.47
N GLU A 26 34.65 -14.47 26.69
CA GLU A 26 34.88 -13.95 28.04
C GLU A 26 33.56 -13.65 28.78
N SER A 27 33.47 -14.10 30.03
CA SER A 27 32.40 -13.75 30.97
C SER A 27 32.85 -12.59 31.86
N PHE A 28 32.02 -11.56 32.00
CA PHE A 28 32.28 -10.34 32.77
C PHE A 28 30.97 -9.55 32.94
N ASP A 29 30.86 -8.73 33.97
CA ASP A 29 29.74 -7.80 34.14
C ASP A 29 30.10 -6.43 33.56
N VAL A 30 29.16 -5.83 32.81
CA VAL A 30 29.41 -4.52 32.17
C VAL A 30 29.62 -3.45 33.23
N GLY A 31 28.86 -3.50 34.33
CA GLY A 31 29.00 -2.57 35.46
C GLY A 31 30.37 -2.59 36.14
N ASP A 32 31.11 -3.69 36.04
CA ASP A 32 32.49 -3.80 36.56
C ASP A 32 33.55 -3.34 35.55
N THR A 33 33.15 -3.18 34.28
CA THR A 33 34.05 -2.88 33.17
C THR A 33 34.07 -1.39 32.80
N ILE A 34 33.02 -0.64 33.17
CA ILE A 34 32.90 0.80 32.91
C ILE A 34 32.52 1.56 34.19
N THR A 35 32.93 2.82 34.31
CA THR A 35 32.44 3.73 35.36
C THR A 35 31.11 4.34 34.91
N PRO A 36 29.97 4.10 35.58
CA PRO A 36 28.66 4.58 35.11
C PRO A 36 28.53 6.10 34.96
N ASP A 37 29.18 6.87 35.84
CA ASP A 37 29.10 8.34 35.87
C ASP A 37 29.83 9.02 34.70
N ASP A 38 30.66 8.28 33.96
CA ASP A 38 31.38 8.78 32.78
C ASP A 38 30.50 8.84 31.52
N TRP A 39 29.26 8.33 31.59
CA TRP A 39 28.38 8.12 30.44
C TRP A 39 26.98 8.70 30.69
N THR A 40 26.37 9.24 29.65
CA THR A 40 24.93 9.58 29.65
C THR A 40 24.06 8.32 29.66
N VAL A 41 22.79 8.45 30.07
CA VAL A 41 21.84 7.32 30.11
C VAL A 41 21.64 6.68 28.72
N ASP A 42 21.66 7.50 27.65
CA ASP A 42 21.60 7.00 26.27
C ASP A 42 22.86 6.24 25.85
N GLU A 43 24.05 6.70 26.29
CA GLU A 43 25.32 6.02 26.03
C GLU A 43 25.39 4.68 26.78
N LEU A 44 24.91 4.64 28.03
CA LEU A 44 24.79 3.40 28.79
C LEU A 44 23.80 2.44 28.15
N LEU A 45 22.68 2.94 27.61
CA LEU A 45 21.75 2.11 26.85
C LEU A 45 22.45 1.48 25.64
N ALA A 46 23.25 2.25 24.89
CA ALA A 46 24.01 1.74 23.75
C ALA A 46 25.04 0.67 24.16
N ILE A 47 25.77 0.88 25.26
CA ILE A 47 26.73 -0.08 25.82
C ILE A 47 26.02 -1.37 26.25
N CYS A 48 24.97 -1.26 27.08
CA CYS A 48 24.23 -2.41 27.60
C CYS A 48 23.58 -3.21 26.47
N SER A 49 22.98 -2.52 25.51
CA SER A 49 22.38 -3.15 24.32
C SER A 49 23.43 -3.88 23.49
N SER A 50 24.61 -3.31 23.30
CA SER A 50 25.70 -3.94 22.54
C SER A 50 26.26 -5.17 23.23
N ASP A 51 26.45 -5.13 24.56
CA ASP A 51 26.85 -6.30 25.35
C ASP A 51 25.81 -7.41 25.26
N LEU A 52 24.53 -7.06 25.44
CA LEU A 52 23.41 -8.00 25.41
C LEU A 52 23.33 -8.73 24.06
N LEU A 53 23.56 -8.01 22.96
CA LEU A 53 23.60 -8.58 21.60
C LEU A 53 24.81 -9.45 21.31
N ALA A 54 25.94 -9.22 21.98
CA ALA A 54 27.19 -9.94 21.73
C ALA A 54 27.30 -11.29 22.47
N ARG A 55 26.32 -11.63 23.32
CA ARG A 55 26.34 -12.86 24.14
C ARG A 55 26.05 -14.10 23.27
N PRO A 56 26.94 -15.11 23.25
CA PRO A 56 26.87 -16.21 22.28
C PRO A 56 25.88 -17.34 22.62
N SER A 57 25.26 -17.40 23.81
CA SER A 57 24.33 -18.51 24.16
C SER A 57 23.48 -18.35 25.43
N GLU A 58 23.85 -17.51 26.41
CA GLU A 58 22.98 -17.16 27.53
C GLU A 58 22.39 -15.77 27.30
N PRO A 59 21.05 -15.64 27.14
CA PRO A 59 20.44 -14.32 26.99
C PRO A 59 20.60 -13.58 28.32
N GLY A 60 21.43 -12.53 28.30
CA GLY A 60 21.54 -11.63 29.44
C GLY A 60 20.17 -11.11 29.84
N ARG A 61 19.92 -11.04 31.14
CA ARG A 61 18.66 -10.54 31.66
C ARG A 61 18.72 -9.03 31.77
N VAL A 62 17.67 -8.33 31.34
CA VAL A 62 17.55 -6.87 31.48
C VAL A 62 17.80 -6.43 32.93
N GLU A 63 17.37 -7.25 33.88
CA GLU A 63 17.55 -7.06 35.31
C GLU A 63 19.03 -6.95 35.73
N GLU A 64 19.98 -7.58 35.01
CA GLU A 64 21.42 -7.43 35.26
C GLU A 64 21.88 -5.98 35.02
N TYR A 65 21.41 -5.37 33.93
CA TYR A 65 21.74 -3.99 33.58
C TYR A 65 21.00 -2.99 34.47
N LEU A 66 19.74 -3.28 34.82
CA LEU A 66 18.99 -2.43 35.76
C LEU A 66 19.61 -2.43 37.16
N ALA A 67 20.20 -3.55 37.59
CA ALA A 67 20.92 -3.64 38.85
C ALA A 67 22.26 -2.90 38.81
N ALA A 68 23.00 -3.02 37.70
CA ALA A 68 24.30 -2.37 37.52
C ALA A 68 24.18 -0.85 37.30
N PHE A 69 23.08 -0.38 36.70
CA PHE A 69 22.90 1.02 36.30
C PHE A 69 21.56 1.59 36.81
N PRO A 70 21.48 1.99 38.09
CA PRO A 70 20.25 2.53 38.69
C PRO A 70 19.72 3.79 37.99
N GLN A 71 20.56 4.53 37.25
CA GLN A 71 20.14 5.70 36.47
C GLN A 71 19.03 5.41 35.44
N PHE A 72 18.90 4.19 34.93
CA PHE A 72 17.78 3.82 34.04
C PHE A 72 16.42 3.97 34.73
N ALA A 73 16.34 3.73 36.04
CA ALA A 73 15.10 3.89 36.81
C ALA A 73 14.81 5.35 37.18
N ALA A 74 15.81 6.24 37.12
CA ALA A 74 15.69 7.63 37.55
C ALA A 74 15.30 8.59 36.41
N ASP A 75 15.63 8.24 35.15
CA ASP A 75 15.54 9.18 34.01
C ASP A 75 14.28 8.94 33.13
N SER A 76 13.96 7.69 32.75
CA SER A 76 12.74 7.38 32.00
C SER A 76 12.42 5.87 31.90
N GLU A 77 11.14 5.51 31.97
CA GLU A 77 10.66 4.15 31.64
C GLU A 77 11.02 3.70 30.22
N ARG A 78 11.29 4.65 29.31
CA ARG A 78 11.65 4.40 27.91
C ARG A 78 12.89 3.52 27.77
N HIS A 79 13.97 3.80 28.50
CA HIS A 79 15.23 3.06 28.37
C HIS A 79 15.08 1.60 28.86
N ILE A 80 14.24 1.38 29.87
CA ILE A 80 13.90 0.04 30.36
C ILE A 80 13.12 -0.73 29.28
N VAL A 81 12.15 -0.08 28.63
CA VAL A 81 11.38 -0.66 27.52
C VAL A 81 12.29 -1.01 26.34
N ASP A 82 13.27 -0.18 26.00
CA ASP A 82 14.22 -0.44 24.91
C ASP A 82 15.14 -1.65 25.22
N LEU A 83 15.60 -1.80 26.47
CA LEU A 83 16.34 -2.99 26.91
C LEU A 83 15.48 -4.25 26.89
N ILE A 84 14.23 -4.17 27.38
CA ILE A 84 13.26 -5.27 27.32
C ILE A 84 13.02 -5.70 25.88
N PHE A 85 12.86 -4.74 24.98
CA PHE A 85 12.73 -5.01 23.56
C PHE A 85 13.96 -5.77 23.06
N HIS A 86 15.18 -5.31 23.30
CA HIS A 86 16.37 -6.04 22.87
C HIS A 86 16.46 -7.48 23.43
N GLU A 87 16.09 -7.71 24.69
CA GLU A 87 16.07 -9.06 25.29
C GLU A 87 15.03 -9.98 24.64
N ILE A 88 13.80 -9.49 24.43
CA ILE A 88 12.74 -10.25 23.72
C ILE A 88 13.29 -10.73 22.39
N CYS A 89 13.92 -9.83 21.65
CA CYS A 89 14.30 -10.02 20.26
C CYS A 89 15.49 -10.97 20.11
N LEU A 90 16.40 -10.99 21.09
CA LEU A 90 17.46 -12.00 21.18
C LEU A 90 16.96 -13.39 21.51
N ARG A 91 15.83 -13.49 22.21
CA ARG A 91 15.31 -14.78 22.69
C ARG A 91 14.33 -15.42 21.73
N GLU A 92 13.87 -14.73 20.68
CA GLU A 92 12.84 -15.25 19.76
C GLU A 92 13.20 -16.63 19.18
N ASP A 93 14.45 -16.83 18.76
CA ASP A 93 14.94 -18.10 18.18
C ASP A 93 15.71 -18.98 19.20
N SER A 94 15.66 -18.62 20.48
CA SER A 94 16.32 -19.41 21.53
C SER A 94 15.53 -20.68 21.87
N ALA A 95 16.17 -21.62 22.58
CA ALA A 95 15.49 -22.83 23.09
C ALA A 95 14.29 -22.52 24.02
N THR A 96 14.22 -21.29 24.56
CA THR A 96 13.14 -20.80 25.42
C THR A 96 12.65 -19.42 24.95
N PRO A 97 11.80 -19.37 23.92
CA PRO A 97 11.30 -18.12 23.35
C PRO A 97 10.62 -17.22 24.39
N PRO A 98 10.67 -15.89 24.22
CA PRO A 98 10.03 -14.95 25.12
C PRO A 98 8.51 -15.10 25.02
N THR A 99 7.81 -15.06 26.15
CA THR A 99 6.34 -15.09 26.15
C THR A 99 5.76 -13.86 26.82
N LEU A 100 4.65 -13.34 26.29
CA LEU A 100 3.98 -12.18 26.88
C LEU A 100 3.67 -12.37 28.38
N PRO A 101 3.15 -13.53 28.85
CA PRO A 101 2.94 -13.77 30.28
C PRO A 101 4.21 -13.70 31.12
N GLU A 102 5.36 -14.16 30.60
CA GLU A 102 6.64 -14.09 31.30
C GLU A 102 7.05 -12.62 31.56
N TYR A 103 7.01 -11.78 30.52
CA TYR A 103 7.46 -10.40 30.64
C TYR A 103 6.46 -9.53 31.42
N LEU A 104 5.16 -9.80 31.33
CA LEU A 104 4.15 -9.18 32.19
C LEU A 104 4.35 -9.53 33.67
N HIS A 105 4.83 -10.75 33.96
CA HIS A 105 5.15 -11.15 35.33
C HIS A 105 6.43 -10.48 35.84
N ARG A 106 7.46 -10.39 35.00
CA ARG A 106 8.77 -9.78 35.36
C ARG A 106 8.69 -8.26 35.52
N PHE A 107 7.87 -7.60 34.71
CA PHE A 107 7.77 -6.14 34.65
C PHE A 107 6.30 -5.68 34.72
N PRO A 108 5.60 -5.91 35.85
CA PRO A 108 4.16 -5.66 35.95
C PRO A 108 3.78 -4.18 35.75
N ASN A 109 4.68 -3.26 36.11
CA ASN A 109 4.46 -1.82 35.97
C ASN A 109 4.57 -1.32 34.51
N LEU A 110 5.11 -2.12 33.60
CA LEU A 110 5.27 -1.80 32.18
C LEU A 110 4.32 -2.62 31.29
N SER A 111 3.20 -3.08 31.85
CA SER A 111 2.31 -4.03 31.20
C SER A 111 1.79 -3.55 29.83
N GLU A 112 1.47 -2.26 29.67
CA GLU A 112 1.01 -1.72 28.38
C GLU A 112 2.14 -1.66 27.35
N GLN A 113 3.31 -1.17 27.77
CA GLN A 113 4.48 -1.05 26.92
C GLN A 113 4.93 -2.43 26.44
N ILE A 114 4.92 -3.45 27.30
CA ILE A 114 5.31 -4.83 26.97
C ILE A 114 4.32 -5.47 26.00
N ARG A 115 3.00 -5.29 26.20
CA ARG A 115 2.00 -5.74 25.22
C ARG A 115 2.25 -5.13 23.85
N LYS A 116 2.61 -3.84 23.81
CA LYS A 116 2.97 -3.13 22.59
C LYS A 116 4.27 -3.68 21.98
N LEU A 117 5.31 -3.94 22.78
CA LEU A 117 6.57 -4.52 22.31
C LEU A 117 6.38 -5.88 21.65
N PHE A 118 5.60 -6.79 22.27
CA PHE A 118 5.28 -8.09 21.68
C PHE A 118 4.48 -7.97 20.37
N SER A 119 3.60 -6.96 20.26
CA SER A 119 2.91 -6.68 18.99
C SER A 119 3.84 -6.17 17.88
N MET A 120 4.94 -5.49 18.25
CA MET A 120 5.93 -4.93 17.33
C MET A 120 7.01 -5.95 16.94
N ALA A 121 7.52 -6.73 17.89
CA ALA A 121 8.62 -7.70 17.70
C ALA A 121 8.20 -8.88 16.82
N SER A 122 7.01 -9.44 17.05
CA SER A 122 6.65 -10.72 16.43
C SER A 122 6.12 -10.63 15.00
N GLY A 123 5.89 -9.43 14.44
CA GLY A 123 5.23 -9.23 13.12
C GLY A 123 3.82 -9.86 13.01
N LEU A 124 3.37 -10.51 14.08
CA LEU A 124 2.02 -10.98 14.31
C LEU A 124 1.24 -9.73 14.72
N CYS A 125 0.39 -9.24 13.82
CA CYS A 125 -0.82 -8.58 14.28
C CYS A 125 -1.50 -9.61 15.20
N LEU A 126 -1.27 -9.50 16.52
CA LEU A 126 -1.88 -10.41 17.48
C LEU A 126 -3.37 -10.35 17.20
N ARG A 127 -3.92 -11.49 16.76
CA ARG A 127 -5.36 -11.61 16.57
C ARG A 127 -6.00 -11.18 17.89
N PRO A 128 -6.97 -10.27 17.87
CA PRO A 128 -7.55 -9.77 19.10
C PRO A 128 -8.12 -10.95 19.89
N GLU A 129 -7.67 -11.13 21.14
CA GLU A 129 -8.27 -12.13 22.03
C GLU A 129 -9.62 -11.62 22.52
N ILE A 130 -10.70 -12.06 21.88
CA ILE A 130 -12.06 -11.66 22.25
C ILE A 130 -12.71 -12.84 22.99
N PRO A 131 -13.02 -12.72 24.30
CA PRO A 131 -13.59 -13.81 25.08
C PRO A 131 -14.84 -14.41 24.42
N GLY A 132 -14.86 -15.74 24.27
CA GLY A 132 -15.97 -16.47 23.63
C GLY A 132 -15.88 -16.60 22.10
N TYR A 133 -14.84 -16.04 21.49
CA TYR A 133 -14.60 -16.10 20.05
C TYR A 133 -13.18 -16.61 19.73
N GLU A 134 -13.08 -17.56 18.82
CA GLU A 134 -11.81 -18.00 18.24
C GLU A 134 -11.59 -17.27 16.91
N ILE A 135 -10.61 -16.38 16.84
CA ILE A 135 -10.30 -15.64 15.61
C ILE A 135 -9.57 -16.57 14.61
N LEU A 136 -10.17 -16.79 13.44
CA LEU A 136 -9.69 -17.73 12.43
C LEU A 136 -8.78 -17.07 11.39
N GLU A 137 -9.21 -15.94 10.81
CA GLU A 137 -8.47 -15.23 9.76
C GLU A 137 -8.96 -13.78 9.61
N GLU A 138 -8.12 -12.90 9.06
CA GLU A 138 -8.53 -11.56 8.62
C GLU A 138 -9.18 -11.67 7.24
N ILE A 139 -10.40 -11.16 7.09
CA ILE A 139 -11.16 -11.20 5.82
C ILE A 139 -11.30 -9.83 5.16
N GLY A 140 -10.96 -8.75 5.86
CA GLY A 140 -10.97 -7.40 5.29
C GLY A 140 -10.33 -6.38 6.20
N ARG A 141 -9.77 -5.31 5.62
CA ARG A 141 -9.19 -4.18 6.35
C ARG A 141 -9.45 -2.90 5.59
N GLY A 142 -9.90 -1.87 6.29
CA GLY A 142 -10.18 -0.56 5.70
C GLY A 142 -10.20 0.56 6.72
N ALA A 143 -10.59 1.76 6.28
CA ALA A 143 -10.60 2.97 7.10
C ALA A 143 -11.46 2.87 8.38
N ASN A 144 -12.45 1.96 8.40
CA ASN A 144 -13.38 1.76 9.51
C ASN A 144 -12.99 0.60 10.45
N GLY A 145 -11.80 0.00 10.27
CA GLY A 145 -11.29 -1.09 11.10
C GLY A 145 -10.90 -2.35 10.33
N ILE A 146 -10.60 -3.41 11.09
CA ILE A 146 -10.20 -4.73 10.60
C ILE A 146 -11.35 -5.70 10.83
N VAL A 147 -11.70 -6.49 9.82
CA VAL A 147 -12.74 -7.51 9.87
C VAL A 147 -12.08 -8.89 9.89
N TYR A 148 -12.39 -9.66 10.92
CA TYR A 148 -11.94 -11.04 11.08
C TYR A 148 -13.08 -12.02 10.90
N LYS A 149 -12.82 -13.18 10.30
CA LYS A 149 -13.66 -14.36 10.47
C LYS A 149 -13.30 -15.03 11.78
N ALA A 150 -14.32 -15.38 12.57
CA ALA A 150 -14.15 -16.01 13.86
C ALA A 150 -15.19 -17.10 14.07
N HIS A 151 -14.90 -18.03 14.96
CA HIS A 151 -15.83 -19.03 15.45
C HIS A 151 -16.34 -18.62 16.84
N GLN A 152 -17.66 -18.49 16.99
CA GLN A 152 -18.28 -18.19 18.28
C GLN A 152 -18.51 -19.49 19.04
N LEU A 153 -17.79 -19.69 20.16
CA LEU A 153 -17.66 -20.99 20.83
C LEU A 153 -18.96 -21.51 21.45
N GLY A 154 -19.77 -20.62 22.05
CA GLY A 154 -21.01 -21.00 22.74
C GLY A 154 -22.10 -21.56 21.79
N PRO A 155 -22.56 -20.78 20.81
CA PRO A 155 -23.56 -21.20 19.83
C PRO A 155 -23.00 -22.03 18.67
N ASP A 156 -21.69 -22.26 18.62
CA ASP A 156 -21.00 -23.05 17.59
C ASP A 156 -21.31 -22.59 16.14
N ARG A 157 -20.90 -21.36 15.80
CA ARG A 157 -21.14 -20.78 14.47
C ARG A 157 -20.02 -19.86 14.02
N LEU A 158 -19.89 -19.67 12.70
CA LEU A 158 -19.03 -18.64 12.12
C LEU A 158 -19.65 -17.26 12.22
N VAL A 159 -18.82 -16.28 12.53
CA VAL A 159 -19.17 -14.85 12.62
C VAL A 159 -18.07 -14.01 11.98
N ALA A 160 -18.44 -12.81 11.53
CA ALA A 160 -17.47 -11.78 11.20
C ALA A 160 -17.35 -10.82 12.39
N ILE A 161 -16.13 -10.42 12.75
CA ILE A 161 -15.87 -9.49 13.85
C ILE A 161 -15.10 -8.30 13.29
N LYS A 162 -15.75 -7.15 13.28
CA LYS A 162 -15.12 -5.87 12.95
C LYS A 162 -14.54 -5.27 14.22
N VAL A 163 -13.28 -4.89 14.18
CA VAL A 163 -12.54 -4.30 15.29
C VAL A 163 -12.01 -2.95 14.83
N LEU A 164 -12.24 -1.90 15.61
CA LEU A 164 -11.72 -0.58 15.28
C LEU A 164 -10.18 -0.61 15.32
N GLN A 165 -9.54 -0.08 14.29
CA GLN A 165 -8.09 -0.08 14.20
C GLN A 165 -7.49 1.05 15.08
N ASP A 166 -6.42 0.74 15.80
CA ASP A 166 -5.49 1.69 16.45
C ASP A 166 -6.15 2.78 17.31
N GLU A 167 -6.58 2.43 18.52
CA GLU A 167 -7.12 3.35 19.53
C GLU A 167 -6.28 4.62 19.78
N LYS A 168 -4.97 4.57 19.55
CA LYS A 168 -4.05 5.71 19.72
C LYS A 168 -4.34 6.89 18.79
N TRP A 169 -5.15 6.70 17.75
CA TRP A 169 -5.42 7.71 16.71
C TRP A 169 -6.90 7.83 16.34
N ALA A 170 -7.79 7.09 16.98
CA ALA A 170 -9.22 7.24 16.79
C ALA A 170 -9.69 8.50 17.54
N ASP A 171 -10.15 9.52 16.80
CA ASP A 171 -10.82 10.64 17.45
C ASP A 171 -12.15 10.18 18.08
N GLU A 172 -12.72 11.00 18.98
CA GLU A 172 -14.02 10.71 19.58
C GLU A 172 -15.13 10.50 18.52
N ASP A 173 -15.01 11.13 17.36
CA ASP A 173 -15.97 11.02 16.26
C ASP A 173 -15.92 9.65 15.57
N ALA A 174 -14.75 9.00 15.45
CA ALA A 174 -14.57 7.65 14.93
C ALA A 174 -15.16 6.61 15.89
N LEU A 175 -14.87 6.72 17.18
CA LEU A 175 -15.48 5.89 18.23
C LEU A 175 -17.00 6.06 18.27
N ARG A 176 -17.49 7.31 18.16
CA ARG A 176 -18.92 7.63 18.10
C ARG A 176 -19.57 7.01 16.87
N ARG A 177 -18.96 7.12 15.68
CA ARG A 177 -19.45 6.51 14.43
C ARG A 177 -19.54 4.99 14.56
N PHE A 178 -18.50 4.34 15.05
CA PHE A 178 -18.44 2.89 15.21
C PHE A 178 -19.51 2.37 16.17
N ARG A 179 -19.71 3.02 17.32
CA ARG A 179 -20.79 2.66 18.26
C ARG A 179 -22.17 2.93 17.66
N LYS A 180 -22.33 4.02 16.90
CA LYS A 180 -23.60 4.37 16.26
C LYS A 180 -23.97 3.37 15.16
N GLU A 181 -22.98 2.88 14.40
CA GLU A 181 -23.16 1.82 13.40
C GLU A 181 -23.78 0.57 14.04
N ALA A 182 -23.17 0.03 15.10
CA ALA A 182 -23.67 -1.14 15.81
C ALA A 182 -25.11 -0.95 16.31
N GLN A 183 -25.40 0.21 16.90
CA GLN A 183 -26.73 0.54 17.44
C GLN A 183 -27.81 0.66 16.38
N VAL A 184 -27.46 1.18 15.21
CA VAL A 184 -28.43 1.40 14.13
C VAL A 184 -28.66 0.11 13.37
N VAL A 185 -27.60 -0.58 12.94
CA VAL A 185 -27.73 -1.85 12.22
C VAL A 185 -28.38 -2.92 13.10
N GLY A 186 -28.10 -2.95 14.40
CA GLY A 186 -28.74 -3.87 15.34
C GLY A 186 -30.27 -3.72 15.44
N LYS A 187 -30.85 -2.61 14.98
CA LYS A 187 -32.30 -2.41 14.90
C LYS A 187 -32.91 -2.86 13.57
N LEU A 188 -32.09 -3.00 12.52
CA LEU A 188 -32.54 -3.40 11.20
C LEU A 188 -32.62 -4.92 11.13
N ARG A 189 -33.72 -5.43 10.58
CA ARG A 189 -33.91 -6.87 10.34
C ARG A 189 -34.47 -7.07 8.94
N HIS A 190 -33.61 -7.48 8.02
CA HIS A 190 -33.98 -7.71 6.63
C HIS A 190 -33.07 -8.79 6.03
N PRO A 191 -33.58 -9.70 5.19
CA PRO A 191 -32.76 -10.74 4.55
C PRO A 191 -31.59 -10.18 3.74
N ASN A 192 -31.70 -8.95 3.23
CA ASN A 192 -30.64 -8.30 2.46
C ASN A 192 -29.72 -7.35 3.25
N ILE A 193 -29.77 -7.36 4.59
CA ILE A 193 -28.86 -6.59 5.47
C ILE A 193 -28.12 -7.57 6.37
N VAL A 194 -26.82 -7.37 6.57
CA VAL A 194 -26.01 -8.18 7.50
C VAL A 194 -26.52 -8.00 8.92
N ILE A 195 -26.75 -9.10 9.63
CA ILE A 195 -27.24 -9.07 11.01
C ILE A 195 -26.09 -8.77 11.96
N VAL A 196 -26.24 -7.75 12.82
CA VAL A 196 -25.36 -7.56 13.99
C VAL A 196 -25.82 -8.48 15.11
N HIS A 197 -24.92 -9.35 15.57
CA HIS A 197 -25.17 -10.31 16.64
C HIS A 197 -24.84 -9.75 18.02
N ASP A 198 -23.74 -9.02 18.13
CA ASP A 198 -23.26 -8.46 19.40
C ASP A 198 -22.32 -7.27 19.15
N SER A 199 -22.02 -6.51 20.19
CA SER A 199 -20.98 -5.47 20.17
C SER A 199 -20.43 -5.27 21.58
N GLY A 200 -19.14 -5.01 21.69
CA GLY A 200 -18.50 -4.82 22.99
C GLY A 200 -17.19 -4.06 22.88
N THR A 201 -16.43 -4.10 23.97
CA THR A 201 -15.08 -3.55 24.05
C THR A 201 -14.16 -4.58 24.71
N VAL A 202 -12.98 -4.79 24.15
CA VAL A 202 -11.92 -5.60 24.77
C VAL A 202 -10.65 -4.77 24.85
N SER A 203 -10.05 -4.64 26.04
CA SER A 203 -8.86 -3.78 26.25
C SER A 203 -9.05 -2.36 25.69
N GLU A 204 -10.25 -1.78 25.91
CA GLU A 204 -10.70 -0.48 25.36
C GLU A 204 -11.01 -0.45 23.84
N THR A 205 -10.76 -1.56 23.12
CA THR A 205 -11.00 -1.64 21.67
C THR A 205 -12.44 -2.03 21.38
N PRO A 206 -13.24 -1.18 20.72
CA PRO A 206 -14.60 -1.56 20.36
C PRO A 206 -14.60 -2.57 19.21
N TYR A 207 -15.50 -3.56 19.33
CA TYR A 207 -15.73 -4.57 18.30
C TYR A 207 -17.23 -4.76 18.04
N ILE A 208 -17.56 -5.19 16.83
CA ILE A 208 -18.92 -5.52 16.38
C ILE A 208 -18.87 -6.94 15.83
N VAL A 209 -19.72 -7.81 16.36
CA VAL A 209 -19.90 -9.18 15.90
C VAL A 209 -21.12 -9.21 14.98
N MET A 210 -20.93 -9.71 13.77
CA MET A 210 -21.95 -9.74 12.73
C MET A 210 -21.99 -11.10 12.03
N GLU A 211 -23.08 -11.32 11.29
CA GLU A 211 -23.26 -12.48 10.44
C GLU A 211 -22.08 -12.61 9.46
N TYR A 212 -21.45 -13.78 9.44
CA TYR A 212 -20.50 -14.12 8.39
C TYR A 212 -21.26 -14.55 7.15
N VAL A 213 -21.08 -13.83 6.05
CA VAL A 213 -21.68 -14.16 4.75
C VAL A 213 -20.64 -14.89 3.91
N GLU A 214 -20.92 -16.14 3.58
CA GLU A 214 -20.05 -16.94 2.71
C GLU A 214 -20.30 -16.56 1.25
N GLY A 215 -19.44 -15.71 0.71
CA GLY A 215 -19.60 -15.13 -0.63
C GLY A 215 -18.54 -14.08 -0.95
N ASP A 216 -18.65 -13.51 -2.14
CA ASP A 216 -17.74 -12.46 -2.63
C ASP A 216 -18.39 -11.08 -2.50
N SER A 217 -17.59 -10.04 -2.30
CA SER A 217 -18.06 -8.66 -2.50
C SER A 217 -18.40 -8.41 -3.98
N LEU A 218 -19.29 -7.46 -4.25
CA LEU A 218 -19.63 -7.08 -5.62
C LEU A 218 -18.40 -6.54 -6.39
N THR A 219 -17.44 -5.92 -5.68
CA THR A 219 -16.12 -5.55 -6.23
C THR A 219 -15.36 -6.76 -6.79
N GLN A 220 -15.35 -7.88 -6.07
CA GLN A 220 -14.69 -9.11 -6.50
C GLN A 220 -15.44 -9.79 -7.65
N LEU A 221 -16.78 -9.70 -7.65
CA LEU A 221 -17.59 -10.21 -8.77
C LEU A 221 -17.32 -9.48 -10.08
N PHE A 222 -17.11 -8.15 -10.06
CA PHE A 222 -16.73 -7.39 -11.25
C PHE A 222 -15.44 -7.92 -11.91
N ASN A 223 -14.49 -8.41 -11.13
CA ASN A 223 -13.18 -8.85 -11.62
C ASN A 223 -13.17 -10.31 -12.11
N SER A 224 -14.16 -11.12 -11.73
CA SER A 224 -14.09 -12.59 -11.85
C SER A 224 -15.19 -13.22 -12.70
N LYS A 225 -16.35 -12.56 -12.87
CA LYS A 225 -17.51 -13.14 -13.57
C LYS A 225 -18.26 -12.09 -14.40
N GLN A 226 -18.66 -12.46 -15.62
CA GLN A 226 -19.55 -11.64 -16.45
C GLN A 226 -21.01 -11.93 -16.05
N LEU A 227 -21.67 -10.97 -15.39
CA LEU A 227 -23.07 -11.11 -14.96
C LEU A 227 -24.01 -10.89 -16.15
N SER A 228 -25.09 -11.67 -16.21
CA SER A 228 -26.18 -11.39 -17.16
C SER A 228 -26.98 -10.16 -16.73
N ILE A 229 -27.64 -9.50 -17.69
CA ILE A 229 -28.53 -8.35 -17.43
C ILE A 229 -29.59 -8.71 -16.37
N GLU A 230 -30.14 -9.93 -16.41
CA GLU A 230 -31.14 -10.37 -15.44
C GLU A 230 -30.56 -10.51 -14.03
N GLN A 231 -29.34 -11.04 -13.90
CA GLN A 231 -28.63 -11.12 -12.62
C GLN A 231 -28.32 -9.73 -12.07
N ALA A 232 -27.80 -8.82 -12.91
CA ALA A 232 -27.53 -7.44 -12.52
C ALA A 232 -28.79 -6.77 -11.95
N VAL A 233 -29.91 -6.86 -12.67
CA VAL A 233 -31.20 -6.29 -12.24
C VAL A 233 -31.70 -6.95 -10.94
N ASN A 234 -31.59 -8.27 -10.79
CA ASN A 234 -31.98 -8.98 -9.57
C ASN A 234 -31.16 -8.52 -8.35
N LEU A 235 -29.84 -8.39 -8.48
CA LEU A 235 -28.99 -7.88 -7.41
C LEU A 235 -29.38 -6.45 -7.03
N THR A 236 -29.65 -5.59 -8.01
CA THR A 236 -30.10 -4.21 -7.76
C THR A 236 -31.45 -4.15 -7.05
N ILE A 237 -32.41 -5.02 -7.41
CA ILE A 237 -33.72 -5.10 -6.72
C ILE A 237 -33.53 -5.48 -5.25
N GLN A 238 -32.68 -6.46 -4.95
CA GLN A 238 -32.39 -6.88 -3.58
C GLN A 238 -31.68 -5.78 -2.77
N LEU A 239 -30.76 -5.04 -3.39
CA LEU A 239 -30.11 -3.87 -2.79
C LEU A 239 -31.14 -2.77 -2.48
N CYS A 240 -32.08 -2.51 -3.38
CA CYS A 240 -33.17 -1.55 -3.15
C CYS A 240 -34.06 -1.98 -1.97
N ALA A 241 -34.31 -3.28 -1.81
CA ALA A 241 -35.08 -3.80 -0.67
C ALA A 241 -34.35 -3.57 0.67
N ALA A 242 -33.03 -3.78 0.72
CA ALA A 242 -32.21 -3.46 1.88
C ALA A 242 -32.28 -1.96 2.24
N LEU A 243 -32.09 -1.09 1.26
CA LEU A 243 -32.13 0.36 1.48
C LEU A 243 -33.53 0.87 1.83
N THR A 244 -34.59 0.27 1.28
CA THR A 244 -35.98 0.59 1.67
C THR A 244 -36.19 0.31 3.15
N CYS A 245 -35.75 -0.85 3.64
CA CYS A 245 -35.82 -1.18 5.07
C CYS A 245 -35.06 -0.18 5.94
N ALA A 246 -33.86 0.24 5.52
CA ALA A 246 -33.09 1.25 6.24
C ALA A 246 -33.79 2.62 6.23
N HIS A 247 -34.29 3.07 5.07
CA HIS A 247 -34.96 4.36 4.90
C HIS A 247 -36.28 4.44 5.69
N ASP A 248 -37.06 3.36 5.73
CA ASP A 248 -38.29 3.25 6.54
C ASP A 248 -37.97 3.35 8.05
N ALA A 249 -36.82 2.83 8.46
CA ALA A 249 -36.29 2.96 9.81
C ALA A 249 -35.59 4.32 10.07
N ARG A 250 -35.71 5.28 9.14
CA ARG A 250 -35.11 6.63 9.19
C ARG A 250 -33.58 6.64 9.20
N VAL A 251 -32.96 5.63 8.57
CA VAL A 251 -31.50 5.46 8.48
C VAL A 251 -31.01 5.67 7.05
N LEU A 252 -30.04 6.56 6.85
CA LEU A 252 -29.35 6.71 5.55
C LEU A 252 -28.01 5.97 5.57
N HIS A 253 -27.66 5.29 4.48
CA HIS A 253 -26.40 4.53 4.42
C HIS A 253 -25.19 5.41 4.05
N ARG A 254 -25.32 6.27 3.03
CA ARG A 254 -24.34 7.29 2.57
C ARG A 254 -23.00 6.80 2.01
N ASP A 255 -22.75 5.50 2.06
CA ASP A 255 -21.52 4.85 1.56
C ASP A 255 -21.87 3.55 0.82
N VAL A 256 -22.90 3.62 -0.02
CA VAL A 256 -23.33 2.47 -0.84
C VAL A 256 -22.32 2.30 -1.98
N LYS A 257 -21.52 1.24 -1.93
CA LYS A 257 -20.49 0.92 -2.93
C LYS A 257 -20.31 -0.59 -3.08
N PRO A 258 -19.73 -1.09 -4.19
CA PRO A 258 -19.57 -2.52 -4.43
C PRO A 258 -18.82 -3.29 -3.34
N ALA A 259 -17.88 -2.64 -2.63
CA ALA A 259 -17.14 -3.26 -1.53
C ALA A 259 -18.02 -3.58 -0.31
N ASN A 260 -19.13 -2.85 -0.13
CA ASN A 260 -20.05 -2.98 1.01
C ASN A 260 -21.25 -3.90 0.68
N ILE A 261 -21.24 -4.55 -0.49
CA ILE A 261 -22.32 -5.43 -0.97
C ILE A 261 -21.74 -6.83 -1.11
N LEU A 262 -22.12 -7.74 -0.22
CA LEU A 262 -21.72 -9.14 -0.30
C LEU A 262 -22.77 -9.93 -1.08
N VAL A 263 -22.32 -10.90 -1.87
CA VAL A 263 -23.17 -11.77 -2.69
C VAL A 263 -22.79 -13.22 -2.40
N ASP A 264 -23.74 -13.97 -1.85
CA ASP A 264 -23.55 -15.39 -1.54
C ASP A 264 -23.61 -16.29 -2.79
N GLY A 265 -23.36 -17.59 -2.60
CA GLY A 265 -23.38 -18.58 -3.68
C GLY A 265 -24.73 -18.70 -4.42
N ASP A 266 -25.82 -18.28 -3.79
CA ASP A 266 -27.18 -18.30 -4.34
C ASP A 266 -27.58 -16.96 -4.98
N PHE A 267 -26.64 -16.00 -5.10
CA PHE A 267 -26.85 -14.64 -5.59
C PHE A 267 -27.79 -13.79 -4.73
N ASN A 268 -27.80 -14.02 -3.41
CA ASN A 268 -28.47 -13.12 -2.48
C ASN A 268 -27.54 -11.99 -2.05
N VAL A 269 -28.07 -10.77 -2.03
CA VAL A 269 -27.34 -9.58 -1.57
C VAL A 269 -27.39 -9.48 -0.05
N ARG A 270 -26.25 -9.17 0.57
CA ARG A 270 -26.13 -8.76 1.97
C ARG A 270 -25.39 -7.43 2.06
N LEU A 271 -26.11 -6.36 2.40
CA LEU A 271 -25.56 -5.01 2.60
C LEU A 271 -24.90 -4.90 3.98
N THR A 272 -23.67 -4.39 4.01
CA THR A 272 -22.85 -4.21 5.22
C THR A 272 -22.27 -2.79 5.32
N ASP A 273 -21.53 -2.49 6.39
CA ASP A 273 -20.73 -1.28 6.60
C ASP A 273 -21.51 0.05 6.58
N PHE A 274 -22.34 0.23 7.61
CA PHE A 274 -23.13 1.44 7.85
C PHE A 274 -22.34 2.58 8.54
N GLY A 275 -21.02 2.66 8.29
CA GLY A 275 -20.07 3.51 9.02
C GLY A 275 -20.28 5.03 8.89
N MET A 276 -21.19 5.49 8.02
CA MET A 276 -21.53 6.92 7.82
C MET A 276 -23.00 7.25 8.16
N VAL A 277 -23.67 6.40 8.93
CA VAL A 277 -25.10 6.53 9.25
C VAL A 277 -25.45 7.83 9.99
N ARG A 278 -26.56 8.46 9.59
CA ARG A 278 -27.21 9.57 10.30
C ARG A 278 -28.71 9.33 10.45
N ASP A 279 -29.25 9.78 11.58
CA ASP A 279 -30.68 9.80 11.89
C ASP A 279 -31.35 11.00 11.20
N LEU A 280 -32.49 10.79 10.54
CA LEU A 280 -33.18 11.85 9.79
C LEU A 280 -33.75 12.96 10.70
N ASP A 281 -33.99 12.68 11.99
CA ASP A 281 -34.60 13.65 12.92
C ASP A 281 -33.61 14.69 13.49
N LEU A 282 -32.30 14.48 13.35
CA LEU A 282 -31.25 15.40 13.81
C LEU A 282 -30.73 16.29 12.67
N ALA A 283 -31.59 17.14 12.12
CA ALA A 283 -31.31 17.97 10.94
C ALA A 283 -30.58 19.31 11.21
N SER A 284 -29.95 19.53 12.38
CA SER A 284 -29.43 20.87 12.74
C SER A 284 -27.97 20.98 13.23
N ALA A 285 -27.18 19.91 13.23
CA ALA A 285 -25.78 19.99 13.63
C ALA A 285 -24.82 20.26 12.45
N LYS A 286 -23.95 21.27 12.63
CA LYS A 286 -22.84 21.66 11.76
C LYS A 286 -22.02 20.44 11.30
N HIS A 287 -21.64 20.46 10.03
CA HIS A 287 -20.83 19.46 9.37
C HIS A 287 -19.41 19.45 9.98
N SER A 288 -18.99 18.34 10.57
CA SER A 288 -17.59 18.12 10.91
C SER A 288 -16.94 17.23 9.84
N SER A 289 -15.98 17.86 9.15
CA SER A 289 -14.85 17.34 8.35
C SER A 289 -15.12 16.39 7.17
N HIS A 290 -14.51 16.75 6.03
CA HIS A 290 -14.41 16.00 4.78
C HIS A 290 -13.66 14.66 4.95
N TYR A 291 -14.31 13.69 5.58
CA TYR A 291 -13.86 12.31 5.59
C TYR A 291 -14.41 11.61 4.34
N ILE A 292 -13.74 11.77 3.20
CA ILE A 292 -14.04 10.98 1.99
C ILE A 292 -13.22 9.69 2.12
N ALA A 293 -13.79 8.68 2.77
CA ALA A 293 -13.17 7.36 2.89
C ALA A 293 -13.74 6.39 1.84
N GLY A 294 -12.92 5.96 0.89
CA GLY A 294 -13.25 4.94 -0.12
C GLY A 294 -13.10 5.44 -1.56
N THR A 295 -13.38 4.57 -2.55
CA THR A 295 -13.40 4.93 -3.97
C THR A 295 -14.51 5.95 -4.23
N PRO A 296 -14.21 7.22 -4.57
CA PRO A 296 -15.21 8.28 -4.68
C PRO A 296 -16.18 8.12 -5.87
N ALA A 297 -16.02 7.07 -6.68
CA ALA A 297 -16.76 6.87 -7.94
C ALA A 297 -18.28 6.66 -7.78
N TYR A 298 -18.78 6.35 -6.57
CA TYR A 298 -20.20 6.07 -6.31
C TYR A 298 -20.89 7.15 -5.47
N ILE A 299 -20.19 8.22 -5.08
CA ILE A 299 -20.79 9.30 -4.31
C ILE A 299 -21.78 10.09 -5.19
N SER A 300 -22.80 10.63 -4.55
CA SER A 300 -23.77 11.50 -5.22
C SER A 300 -23.26 12.94 -5.42
N PRO A 301 -23.78 13.70 -6.41
CA PRO A 301 -23.45 15.13 -6.62
C PRO A 301 -23.57 15.98 -5.35
N GLU A 302 -24.64 15.80 -4.58
CA GLU A 302 -24.87 16.51 -3.32
C GLU A 302 -23.87 16.13 -2.21
N GLN A 303 -23.24 14.95 -2.29
CA GLN A 303 -22.12 14.59 -1.40
C GLN A 303 -20.80 15.19 -1.88
N ALA A 304 -20.61 15.33 -3.20
CA ALA A 304 -19.41 15.91 -3.80
C ALA A 304 -19.32 17.44 -3.60
N GLU A 305 -20.46 18.14 -3.52
CA GLU A 305 -20.53 19.60 -3.30
C GLU A 305 -20.04 20.07 -1.92
N GLY A 306 -19.97 19.19 -0.91
CA GLY A 306 -19.49 19.53 0.42
C GLY A 306 -20.51 20.24 1.31
N ASP A 307 -20.05 21.02 2.29
CA ASP A 307 -20.87 21.52 3.39
C ASP A 307 -21.93 22.55 2.94
N GLY A 308 -23.21 22.27 3.21
CA GLY A 308 -24.33 23.18 2.97
C GLY A 308 -25.59 22.55 2.35
N HIS A 309 -25.48 21.34 1.77
CA HIS A 309 -26.61 20.66 1.12
C HIS A 309 -27.16 19.50 1.96
N PRO A 310 -28.49 19.37 2.13
CA PRO A 310 -29.09 18.27 2.87
C PRO A 310 -28.96 16.95 2.09
N ILE A 311 -28.13 16.03 2.60
CA ILE A 311 -28.01 14.67 2.07
C ILE A 311 -29.18 13.82 2.57
N GLY A 312 -30.08 13.44 1.66
CA GLY A 312 -31.27 12.61 1.90
C GLY A 312 -31.26 11.25 1.19
N PRO A 313 -32.37 10.50 1.19
CA PRO A 313 -32.50 9.17 0.55
C PRO A 313 -32.13 9.12 -0.93
N ALA A 314 -32.28 10.25 -1.64
CA ALA A 314 -31.90 10.38 -3.05
C ALA A 314 -30.40 10.18 -3.30
N SER A 315 -29.56 10.35 -2.27
CA SER A 315 -28.12 10.13 -2.33
C SER A 315 -27.81 8.64 -2.48
N ASP A 316 -28.39 7.79 -1.62
CA ASP A 316 -28.26 6.32 -1.73
C ASP A 316 -28.82 5.82 -3.08
N LEU A 317 -29.91 6.41 -3.58
CA LEU A 317 -30.49 6.10 -4.89
C LEU A 317 -29.49 6.36 -6.04
N TYR A 318 -28.75 7.46 -6.01
CA TYR A 318 -27.72 7.75 -7.02
C TYR A 318 -26.63 6.68 -6.99
N SER A 319 -26.14 6.31 -5.81
CA SER A 319 -25.12 5.28 -5.65
C SER A 319 -25.60 3.91 -6.19
N VAL A 320 -26.86 3.54 -5.94
CA VAL A 320 -27.48 2.34 -6.54
C VAL A 320 -27.49 2.44 -8.07
N GLY A 321 -27.84 3.60 -8.63
CA GLY A 321 -27.81 3.87 -10.07
C GLY A 321 -26.41 3.70 -10.67
N ALA A 322 -25.37 4.20 -9.99
CA ALA A 322 -23.98 4.09 -10.44
C ALA A 322 -23.51 2.62 -10.44
N ILE A 323 -23.93 1.85 -9.43
CA ILE A 323 -23.65 0.40 -9.36
C ILE A 323 -24.39 -0.35 -10.47
N LEU A 324 -25.68 -0.05 -10.71
CA LEU A 324 -26.45 -0.66 -11.81
C LEU A 324 -25.80 -0.35 -13.17
N TYR A 325 -25.33 0.87 -13.37
CA TYR A 325 -24.63 1.28 -14.58
C TYR A 325 -23.39 0.42 -14.82
N GLU A 326 -22.54 0.24 -13.80
CA GLU A 326 -21.34 -0.59 -13.90
C GLU A 326 -21.66 -2.07 -14.07
N LEU A 327 -22.70 -2.59 -13.40
CA LEU A 327 -23.17 -3.97 -13.59
C LEU A 327 -23.62 -4.26 -15.02
N LEU A 328 -24.23 -3.28 -15.69
CA LEU A 328 -24.75 -3.46 -17.04
C LEU A 328 -23.69 -3.20 -18.13
N THR A 329 -22.76 -2.28 -17.88
CA THR A 329 -21.80 -1.81 -18.89
C THR A 329 -20.38 -2.32 -18.69
N GLY A 330 -20.03 -2.78 -17.48
CA GLY A 330 -18.66 -3.05 -17.06
C GLY A 330 -17.80 -1.80 -16.88
N GLN A 331 -18.39 -0.60 -16.96
CA GLN A 331 -17.68 0.67 -16.85
C GLN A 331 -18.31 1.54 -15.75
N ARG A 332 -17.49 2.27 -15.01
CA ARG A 332 -17.96 3.28 -14.06
C ARG A 332 -18.48 4.52 -14.78
N VAL A 333 -19.46 5.19 -14.17
CA VAL A 333 -19.99 6.48 -14.65
C VAL A 333 -18.88 7.54 -14.67
N VAL A 334 -18.05 7.53 -13.63
CA VAL A 334 -16.94 8.46 -13.43
C VAL A 334 -15.62 7.70 -13.56
N GLN A 335 -14.70 8.25 -14.33
CA GLN A 335 -13.43 7.60 -14.72
C GLN A 335 -12.20 8.35 -14.21
N GLY A 336 -12.40 9.44 -13.47
CA GLY A 336 -11.33 10.22 -12.86
C GLY A 336 -10.39 9.35 -12.03
N THR A 337 -9.09 9.61 -12.13
CA THR A 337 -8.05 8.85 -11.41
C THR A 337 -7.72 9.47 -10.06
N THR A 338 -7.98 10.77 -9.88
CA THR A 338 -7.77 11.51 -8.63
C THR A 338 -9.10 11.85 -7.94
N VAL A 339 -9.12 12.01 -6.61
CA VAL A 339 -10.35 12.42 -5.89
C VAL A 339 -10.94 13.70 -6.46
N SER A 340 -10.13 14.73 -6.69
CA SER A 340 -10.61 16.01 -7.24
C SER A 340 -11.23 15.86 -8.64
N SER A 341 -10.66 15.01 -9.52
CA SER A 341 -11.26 14.73 -10.83
C SER A 341 -12.55 13.94 -10.70
N VAL A 342 -12.63 12.98 -9.78
CA VAL A 342 -13.86 12.22 -9.52
C VAL A 342 -14.95 13.13 -8.97
N LEU A 343 -14.66 14.00 -7.98
CA LEU A 343 -15.63 14.96 -7.43
C LEU A 343 -16.17 15.90 -8.52
N CYS A 344 -15.28 16.43 -9.37
CA CYS A 344 -15.65 17.28 -10.50
C CYS A 344 -16.50 16.52 -11.53
N GLU A 345 -16.10 15.30 -11.91
CA GLU A 345 -16.87 14.47 -12.85
C GLU A 345 -18.24 14.07 -12.27
N VAL A 346 -18.33 13.77 -10.98
CA VAL A 346 -19.60 13.48 -10.32
C VAL A 346 -20.56 14.67 -10.43
N GLN A 347 -20.06 15.91 -10.39
CA GLN A 347 -20.87 17.12 -10.54
C GLN A 347 -21.23 17.40 -12.01
N GLU A 348 -20.24 17.36 -12.91
CA GLU A 348 -20.37 17.91 -14.27
C GLU A 348 -20.66 16.87 -15.35
N ARG A 349 -20.21 15.61 -15.18
CA ARG A 349 -20.25 14.60 -16.24
C ARG A 349 -21.59 13.88 -16.27
N HIS A 350 -22.33 14.00 -17.37
CA HIS A 350 -23.52 13.17 -17.61
C HIS A 350 -23.12 11.74 -18.01
N ALA A 351 -23.90 10.75 -17.53
CA ALA A 351 -23.70 9.36 -17.87
C ALA A 351 -24.00 9.12 -19.36
N ILE A 352 -23.16 8.30 -20.02
CA ILE A 352 -23.36 7.94 -21.42
C ILE A 352 -24.56 6.98 -21.49
N PRO A 353 -25.51 7.15 -22.43
CA PRO A 353 -26.60 6.19 -22.58
C PRO A 353 -26.11 4.76 -22.75
N LEU A 354 -26.63 3.83 -21.95
CA LEU A 354 -26.13 2.45 -21.89
C LEU A 354 -26.25 1.73 -23.24
N THR A 355 -27.24 2.12 -24.05
CA THR A 355 -27.44 1.63 -25.42
C THR A 355 -26.29 1.97 -26.36
N GLU A 356 -25.57 3.07 -26.13
CA GLU A 356 -24.40 3.45 -26.94
C GLU A 356 -23.17 2.60 -26.60
N LEU A 357 -23.07 2.13 -25.36
CA LEU A 357 -21.97 1.27 -24.90
C LEU A 357 -22.21 -0.21 -25.22
N ASN A 358 -23.46 -0.65 -25.10
CA ASN A 358 -23.85 -2.02 -25.35
C ASN A 358 -25.28 -2.09 -25.90
N ASN A 359 -25.39 -2.30 -27.21
CA ASN A 359 -26.66 -2.43 -27.93
C ASN A 359 -27.53 -3.62 -27.45
N ALA A 360 -26.99 -4.55 -26.66
CA ALA A 360 -27.76 -5.63 -26.05
C ALA A 360 -28.61 -5.16 -24.85
N ILE A 361 -28.31 -3.99 -24.28
CA ILE A 361 -29.06 -3.41 -23.16
C ILE A 361 -30.37 -2.79 -23.68
N PRO A 362 -31.54 -3.19 -23.18
CA PRO A 362 -32.81 -2.63 -23.65
C PRO A 362 -32.95 -1.13 -23.34
N PRO A 363 -33.51 -0.32 -24.25
CA PRO A 363 -33.67 1.12 -24.06
C PRO A 363 -34.42 1.51 -22.77
N GLU A 364 -35.47 0.77 -22.41
CA GLU A 364 -36.22 1.01 -21.16
C GLU A 364 -35.33 0.85 -19.91
N LEU A 365 -34.43 -0.14 -19.91
CA LEU A 365 -33.49 -0.35 -18.80
C LEU A 365 -32.42 0.74 -18.75
N SER A 366 -31.95 1.19 -19.92
CA SER A 366 -31.06 2.37 -20.02
C SER A 366 -31.72 3.61 -19.42
N SER A 367 -32.98 3.89 -19.77
CA SER A 367 -33.73 5.03 -19.23
C SER A 367 -33.92 4.96 -17.70
N ILE A 368 -34.21 3.77 -17.16
CA ILE A 368 -34.32 3.57 -15.70
C ILE A 368 -32.97 3.89 -15.02
N CYS A 369 -31.87 3.37 -15.55
CA CYS A 369 -30.54 3.59 -14.99
C CYS A 369 -30.14 5.07 -15.04
N LEU A 370 -30.33 5.75 -16.19
CA LEU A 370 -29.99 7.16 -16.36
C LEU A 370 -30.81 8.08 -15.45
N LYS A 371 -32.09 7.78 -15.22
CA LYS A 371 -32.93 8.54 -14.28
C LYS A 371 -32.38 8.51 -12.86
N CYS A 372 -31.71 7.44 -12.44
CA CYS A 372 -31.05 7.38 -11.12
C CYS A 372 -29.83 8.30 -11.03
N LEU A 373 -29.18 8.56 -12.16
CA LEU A 373 -27.93 9.30 -12.29
C LEU A 373 -28.12 10.79 -12.62
N GLU A 374 -29.37 11.28 -12.60
CA GLU A 374 -29.65 12.70 -12.75
C GLU A 374 -28.97 13.51 -11.65
N LYS A 375 -28.45 14.69 -12.02
CA LYS A 375 -27.64 15.48 -11.10
C LYS A 375 -28.46 16.05 -9.96
N ALA A 376 -29.62 16.62 -10.27
CA ALA A 376 -30.52 17.16 -9.27
C ALA A 376 -31.36 16.03 -8.61
N PRO A 377 -31.38 15.92 -7.26
CA PRO A 377 -32.11 14.86 -6.56
C PRO A 377 -33.60 14.76 -6.92
N LYS A 378 -34.26 15.89 -7.21
CA LYS A 378 -35.68 15.97 -7.58
C LYS A 378 -36.02 15.34 -8.93
N ASP A 379 -35.02 15.19 -9.82
CA ASP A 379 -35.21 14.65 -11.17
C ASP A 379 -34.99 13.13 -11.20
N ARG A 380 -34.55 12.55 -10.07
CA ARG A 380 -34.40 11.11 -9.87
C ARG A 380 -35.76 10.45 -9.50
N PHE A 381 -35.76 9.15 -9.23
CA PHE A 381 -36.91 8.49 -8.60
C PHE A 381 -37.15 9.07 -7.19
N ALA A 382 -38.40 9.09 -6.73
CA ALA A 382 -38.75 9.62 -5.42
C ALA A 382 -38.21 8.74 -4.27
N SER A 383 -37.98 7.45 -4.52
CA SER A 383 -37.41 6.52 -3.54
C SER A 383 -36.73 5.31 -4.21
N VAL A 384 -35.90 4.60 -3.46
CA VAL A 384 -35.33 3.30 -3.88
C VAL A 384 -36.40 2.22 -4.07
N SER A 385 -37.54 2.32 -3.39
CA SER A 385 -38.69 1.43 -3.61
C SER A 385 -39.31 1.64 -4.99
N GLU A 386 -39.46 2.90 -5.42
CA GLU A 386 -39.98 3.21 -6.76
C GLU A 386 -39.02 2.70 -7.87
N LEU A 387 -37.70 2.78 -7.64
CA LEU A 387 -36.72 2.18 -8.53
C LEU A 387 -36.89 0.64 -8.61
N ALA A 388 -37.05 -0.02 -7.46
CA ALA A 388 -37.28 -1.47 -7.42
C ALA A 388 -38.55 -1.86 -8.21
N GLU A 389 -39.65 -1.11 -8.06
CA GLU A 389 -40.89 -1.32 -8.81
C GLU A 389 -40.70 -1.16 -10.32
N ALA A 390 -39.94 -0.14 -10.75
CA ALA A 390 -39.62 0.07 -12.15
C ALA A 390 -38.82 -1.09 -12.75
N LEU A 391 -37.78 -1.57 -12.03
CA LEU A 391 -36.96 -2.72 -12.43
C LEU A 391 -37.77 -4.03 -12.49
N GLN A 392 -38.61 -4.29 -11.49
CA GLN A 392 -39.52 -5.43 -11.47
C GLN A 392 -40.54 -5.37 -12.62
N GLY A 393 -41.07 -4.18 -12.90
CA GLY A 393 -41.97 -3.94 -14.04
C GLY A 393 -41.30 -4.29 -15.37
N TRP A 394 -40.04 -3.88 -15.54
CA TRP A 394 -39.25 -4.25 -16.73
C TRP A 394 -39.03 -5.78 -16.84
N GLN A 395 -38.69 -6.47 -15.74
CA GLN A 395 -38.53 -7.94 -15.74
C GLN A 395 -39.80 -8.69 -16.15
N LYS A 396 -40.97 -8.25 -15.67
CA LYS A 396 -42.27 -8.84 -16.04
C LYS A 396 -42.59 -8.65 -17.53
N LYS A 397 -42.26 -7.47 -18.10
CA LYS A 397 -42.42 -7.21 -19.53
C LYS A 397 -41.45 -8.05 -20.38
N SER A 398 -40.18 -8.14 -19.98
CA SER A 398 -39.15 -8.84 -20.75
C SER A 398 -39.39 -10.35 -20.84
N THR A 399 -39.87 -10.96 -19.76
CA THR A 399 -40.29 -12.38 -19.70
C THR A 399 -41.48 -12.67 -20.61
N THR A 400 -42.47 -11.78 -20.66
CA THR A 400 -43.66 -11.90 -21.52
C THR A 400 -43.31 -11.83 -23.03
N VAL A 401 -42.38 -10.94 -23.41
CA VAL A 401 -41.92 -10.78 -24.80
C VAL A 401 -41.03 -11.95 -25.26
N ARG A 402 -40.23 -12.56 -24.35
CA ARG A 402 -39.44 -13.76 -24.67
C ARG A 402 -40.30 -14.99 -24.90
N ALA A 403 -41.38 -15.18 -24.13
CA ALA A 403 -42.31 -16.29 -24.31
C ALA A 403 -42.99 -16.25 -25.68
N SER A 404 -43.35 -15.06 -26.16
CA SER A 404 -43.97 -14.86 -27.48
C SER A 404 -42.98 -14.97 -28.65
N ARG A 405 -41.71 -14.58 -28.47
CA ARG A 405 -40.65 -14.77 -29.49
C ARG A 405 -40.17 -16.22 -29.65
N ARG A 406 -40.26 -17.09 -28.63
CA ARG A 406 -39.87 -18.51 -28.72
C ARG A 406 -40.79 -19.35 -29.65
N LEU A 407 -42.00 -18.89 -29.96
CA LEU A 407 -42.92 -19.55 -30.88
C LEU A 407 -42.63 -19.25 -32.37
N LEU A 408 -41.92 -18.17 -32.67
CA LEU A 408 -41.65 -17.71 -34.04
C LEU A 408 -40.71 -18.64 -34.85
N PRO A 409 -39.60 -19.17 -34.29
CA PRO A 409 -38.70 -20.08 -35.02
C PRO A 409 -39.38 -21.41 -35.39
N VAL A 410 -40.31 -21.90 -34.56
CA VAL A 410 -41.07 -23.13 -34.82
C VAL A 410 -41.97 -22.96 -36.06
N LEU A 411 -42.59 -21.78 -36.22
CA LEU A 411 -43.36 -21.41 -37.40
C LEU A 411 -42.48 -21.24 -38.66
N PHE A 412 -41.28 -20.68 -38.51
CA PHE A 412 -40.33 -20.52 -39.63
C PHE A 412 -39.71 -21.84 -40.09
N VAL A 413 -39.39 -22.76 -39.18
CA VAL A 413 -38.87 -24.10 -39.51
C VAL A 413 -39.94 -24.93 -40.23
N LEU A 414 -41.21 -24.83 -39.80
CA LEU A 414 -42.33 -25.47 -40.51
C LEU A 414 -42.50 -24.91 -41.94
N ALA A 415 -42.34 -23.60 -42.13
CA ALA A 415 -42.39 -22.98 -43.47
C ALA A 415 -41.17 -23.34 -44.35
N ALA A 416 -39.97 -23.43 -43.77
CA ALA A 416 -38.75 -23.77 -44.49
C ALA A 416 -38.72 -25.23 -44.96
N ILE A 417 -39.32 -26.18 -44.20
CA ILE A 417 -39.44 -27.58 -44.62
C ILE A 417 -40.35 -27.72 -45.85
N VAL A 418 -41.39 -26.89 -45.97
CA VAL A 418 -42.27 -26.86 -47.15
C VAL A 418 -41.55 -26.32 -48.39
N ILE A 419 -40.63 -25.36 -48.22
CA ILE A 419 -39.87 -24.75 -49.33
C ILE A 419 -38.68 -25.64 -49.75
N ALA A 420 -37.98 -26.25 -48.78
CA ALA A 420 -36.84 -27.14 -49.05
C ALA A 420 -37.26 -28.45 -49.75
N GLY A 421 -38.48 -28.93 -49.53
CA GLY A 421 -39.04 -30.07 -50.27
C GLY A 421 -39.22 -29.82 -51.76
N ALA A 422 -39.33 -28.56 -52.20
CA ALA A 422 -39.52 -28.21 -53.61
C ALA A 422 -38.20 -27.93 -54.37
N GLY A 423 -37.10 -27.60 -53.67
CA GLY A 423 -35.86 -27.13 -54.29
C GLY A 423 -34.80 -28.19 -54.59
N TRP A 424 -34.94 -29.41 -54.08
CA TRP A 424 -33.86 -30.42 -54.13
C TRP A 424 -33.73 -31.17 -55.48
N ALA A 425 -34.56 -30.86 -56.47
CA ALA A 425 -34.59 -31.57 -57.75
C ALA A 425 -33.66 -30.99 -58.84
N VAL A 426 -32.89 -29.93 -58.57
CA VAL A 426 -32.19 -29.20 -59.62
C VAL A 426 -30.79 -28.81 -59.15
N PHE A 427 -29.79 -29.28 -59.90
CA PHE A 427 -28.39 -28.82 -60.00
C PHE A 427 -27.27 -29.58 -59.26
N PHE A 428 -26.44 -30.22 -60.09
CA PHE A 428 -25.13 -30.83 -59.83
C PHE A 428 -24.10 -30.27 -60.84
N ARG A 429 -22.80 -30.40 -60.51
CA ARG A 429 -21.53 -30.26 -61.30
C ARG A 429 -20.78 -28.92 -61.14
N SER A 430 -19.59 -28.90 -60.50
CA SER A 430 -18.19 -29.28 -60.90
C SER A 430 -17.40 -27.98 -61.20
N GLU A 431 -16.14 -27.70 -60.85
CA GLU A 431 -14.86 -28.42 -60.77
C GLU A 431 -13.81 -27.51 -60.03
N THR A 432 -12.63 -28.05 -59.69
CA THR A 432 -11.45 -27.38 -59.06
C THR A 432 -10.17 -27.59 -59.92
N PRO A 433 -8.94 -27.19 -59.53
CA PRO A 433 -8.23 -25.88 -59.53
C PRO A 433 -6.97 -25.90 -60.48
N PRO A 434 -5.97 -24.98 -60.39
CA PRO A 434 -4.67 -25.36 -59.76
C PRO A 434 -3.80 -24.24 -59.13
N THR A 435 -2.65 -24.71 -58.60
CA THR A 435 -1.46 -24.21 -57.86
C THR A 435 -0.60 -23.05 -58.42
N GLU A 436 0.19 -22.33 -57.59
CA GLU A 436 1.66 -22.51 -57.34
C GLU A 436 2.35 -21.36 -56.56
N ASN A 437 3.52 -21.67 -55.97
CA ASN A 437 4.45 -20.92 -55.09
C ASN A 437 5.14 -19.67 -55.69
N LYS A 438 5.66 -18.78 -54.82
CA LYS A 438 7.12 -18.46 -54.69
C LYS A 438 7.46 -17.46 -53.56
N ASN A 439 8.49 -17.84 -52.79
CA ASN A 439 9.24 -16.99 -51.87
C ASN A 439 10.13 -15.99 -52.65
N GLY A 440 10.24 -14.76 -52.13
CA GLY A 440 11.18 -13.74 -52.58
C GLY A 440 11.81 -13.04 -51.38
N ILE A 441 13.13 -13.02 -51.37
CA ILE A 441 14.02 -12.29 -50.46
C ILE A 441 13.99 -10.81 -50.88
N GLU A 442 13.80 -9.89 -49.93
CA GLU A 442 14.14 -8.47 -50.14
C GLU A 442 15.07 -7.99 -49.02
N GLU A 443 16.32 -7.72 -49.41
CA GLU A 443 17.27 -6.88 -48.70
C GLU A 443 16.73 -5.45 -48.64
N THR A 444 16.50 -4.94 -47.43
CA THR A 444 16.21 -3.52 -47.23
C THR A 444 17.51 -2.72 -47.14
N ALA A 445 17.77 -1.93 -48.17
CA ALA A 445 18.72 -0.83 -48.16
C ALA A 445 18.35 0.19 -47.08
N THR A 446 19.24 0.42 -46.11
CA THR A 446 19.12 1.48 -45.10
C THR A 446 19.41 2.85 -45.71
N ALA A 447 18.40 3.72 -45.71
CA ALA A 447 18.53 5.15 -45.95
C ALA A 447 18.97 5.88 -44.67
N ALA A 448 19.60 7.04 -44.85
CA ALA A 448 20.37 7.81 -43.88
C ALA A 448 19.66 8.18 -42.54
N GLY A 449 20.36 7.97 -41.43
CA GLY A 449 20.55 9.02 -40.41
C GLY A 449 19.60 9.10 -39.20
N GLN A 450 18.77 8.10 -38.91
CA GLN A 450 18.06 8.03 -37.61
C GLN A 450 18.83 7.14 -36.63
N ILE A 451 19.28 7.70 -35.51
CA ILE A 451 19.88 6.92 -34.42
C ILE A 451 18.75 6.07 -33.81
N GLU A 452 18.84 4.75 -33.96
CA GLU A 452 17.85 3.80 -33.44
C GLU A 452 17.79 3.87 -31.90
N ARG A 453 16.59 3.96 -31.35
CA ARG A 453 16.37 4.01 -29.89
C ARG A 453 16.90 2.71 -29.25
N PRO A 454 17.82 2.78 -28.27
CA PRO A 454 18.37 1.56 -27.67
C PRO A 454 17.29 0.69 -27.01
N ARG A 455 17.54 -0.63 -26.98
CA ARG A 455 16.62 -1.59 -26.37
C ARG A 455 16.61 -1.45 -24.84
N ARG A 456 15.48 -1.85 -24.26
CA ARG A 456 15.33 -2.00 -22.80
C ARG A 456 16.05 -3.26 -22.32
N LEU A 457 16.54 -3.23 -21.08
CA LEU A 457 17.06 -4.43 -20.41
C LEU A 457 15.91 -5.40 -20.08
N GLN A 458 16.17 -6.70 -20.18
CA GLN A 458 15.21 -7.74 -19.82
C GLN A 458 15.82 -8.60 -18.71
N SER A 459 15.18 -8.64 -17.53
CA SER A 459 15.66 -9.44 -16.41
C SER A 459 15.46 -10.96 -16.66
N PRO A 460 16.44 -11.82 -16.34
CA PRO A 460 17.72 -11.50 -15.72
C PRO A 460 18.78 -11.00 -16.72
N PHE A 461 19.69 -10.15 -16.25
CA PHE A 461 20.80 -9.63 -17.06
C PHE A 461 22.12 -9.53 -16.28
N THR A 462 23.22 -9.57 -17.01
CA THR A 462 24.59 -9.51 -16.49
C THR A 462 25.12 -8.07 -16.41
N GLU A 463 26.17 -7.87 -15.61
CA GLU A 463 26.88 -6.60 -15.54
C GLU A 463 27.41 -6.13 -16.90
N GLN A 464 27.84 -7.06 -17.76
CA GLN A 464 28.27 -6.73 -19.12
C GLN A 464 27.11 -6.17 -19.96
N GLN A 465 25.90 -6.73 -19.85
CA GLN A 465 24.71 -6.21 -20.52
C GLN A 465 24.32 -4.84 -19.96
N VAL A 466 24.46 -4.60 -18.65
CA VAL A 466 24.28 -3.27 -18.04
C VAL A 466 25.25 -2.26 -18.66
N ARG A 467 26.54 -2.59 -18.77
CA ARG A 467 27.56 -1.73 -19.39
C ARG A 467 27.20 -1.42 -20.84
N THR A 468 26.86 -2.42 -21.64
CA THR A 468 26.46 -2.22 -23.05
C THR A 468 25.20 -1.36 -23.17
N ALA A 469 24.16 -1.62 -22.36
CA ALA A 469 22.94 -0.84 -22.40
C ALA A 469 23.16 0.61 -21.97
N ARG A 470 23.94 0.84 -20.90
CA ARG A 470 24.29 2.19 -20.44
C ARG A 470 25.07 2.96 -21.50
N ASP A 471 26.02 2.31 -22.19
CA ASP A 471 26.80 2.92 -23.26
C ASP A 471 25.94 3.33 -24.45
N ALA A 472 24.98 2.47 -24.84
CA ALA A 472 24.03 2.77 -25.89
C ALA A 472 23.10 3.93 -25.51
N TRP A 473 22.50 3.92 -24.32
CA TRP A 473 21.58 4.96 -23.85
C TRP A 473 22.27 6.31 -23.64
N THR A 474 23.47 6.33 -23.06
CA THR A 474 24.24 7.57 -22.85
C THR A 474 24.69 8.19 -24.17
N SER A 475 25.11 7.37 -25.12
CA SER A 475 25.41 7.81 -26.49
C SER A 475 24.18 8.37 -27.20
N PHE A 476 23.03 7.69 -27.09
CA PHE A 476 21.75 8.13 -27.66
C PHE A 476 21.26 9.45 -27.09
N LEU A 477 21.35 9.62 -25.77
CA LEU A 477 20.90 10.82 -25.06
C LEU A 477 21.91 11.98 -25.12
N GLY A 478 23.18 11.69 -25.43
CA GLY A 478 24.27 12.67 -25.38
C GLY A 478 24.57 13.16 -23.97
N ILE A 479 24.48 12.27 -22.97
CA ILE A 479 24.76 12.57 -21.56
C ILE A 479 25.89 11.67 -21.04
N PRO A 480 26.67 12.09 -20.02
CA PRO A 480 27.69 11.22 -19.44
C PRO A 480 27.08 10.03 -18.70
N LYS A 481 27.82 8.91 -18.63
CA LYS A 481 27.41 7.69 -17.91
C LYS A 481 27.19 7.91 -16.41
N GLN A 482 27.99 8.81 -15.84
CA GLN A 482 27.95 9.25 -14.46
C GLN A 482 28.27 10.75 -14.42
N ALA A 483 27.61 11.48 -13.53
CA ALA A 483 27.90 12.89 -13.27
C ALA A 483 28.00 13.11 -11.77
N THR A 484 28.97 13.93 -11.35
CA THR A 484 29.16 14.31 -9.95
C THR A 484 28.96 15.81 -9.82
N ASN A 485 28.11 16.24 -8.90
CA ASN A 485 27.84 17.65 -8.67
C ASN A 485 28.87 18.30 -7.72
N GLY A 486 28.70 19.60 -7.47
CA GLY A 486 29.58 20.36 -6.57
C GLY A 486 29.56 19.92 -5.09
N LEU A 487 28.63 19.05 -4.70
CA LEU A 487 28.53 18.46 -3.36
C LEU A 487 29.14 17.05 -3.29
N LYS A 488 29.86 16.64 -4.33
CA LYS A 488 30.40 15.27 -4.51
C LYS A 488 29.32 14.19 -4.57
N MET A 489 28.05 14.56 -4.83
CA MET A 489 26.99 13.59 -5.07
C MET A 489 27.11 13.09 -6.51
N SER A 490 27.37 11.79 -6.66
CA SER A 490 27.46 11.13 -7.96
C SER A 490 26.12 10.51 -8.33
N MET A 491 25.73 10.64 -9.60
CA MET A 491 24.56 9.97 -10.15
C MET A 491 24.94 9.16 -11.38
N VAL A 492 24.36 7.97 -11.52
CA VAL A 492 24.56 7.08 -12.66
C VAL A 492 23.30 6.97 -13.50
N VAL A 493 23.47 6.77 -14.81
CA VAL A 493 22.34 6.48 -15.70
C VAL A 493 21.89 5.03 -15.49
N ILE A 494 20.61 4.88 -15.16
CA ILE A 494 19.90 3.60 -15.08
C ILE A 494 19.12 3.41 -16.39
N PRO A 495 19.49 2.44 -17.24
CA PRO A 495 18.75 2.14 -18.46
C PRO A 495 17.34 1.61 -18.16
N PRO A 496 16.34 1.91 -19.00
CA PRO A 496 15.00 1.34 -18.89
C PRO A 496 15.06 -0.19 -19.03
N GLY A 497 14.13 -0.86 -18.38
CA GLY A 497 14.10 -2.31 -18.35
C GLY A 497 12.79 -2.89 -17.83
N GLU A 498 12.68 -4.20 -17.91
CA GLU A 498 11.56 -4.98 -17.40
C GLU A 498 12.02 -6.00 -16.36
N PHE A 499 11.23 -6.14 -15.29
CA PHE A 499 11.52 -7.03 -14.17
C PHE A 499 10.23 -7.47 -13.46
N ARG A 500 10.37 -8.41 -12.52
CA ARG A 500 9.29 -8.81 -11.61
C ARG A 500 9.47 -8.06 -10.29
N MET A 501 8.49 -7.25 -9.92
CA MET A 501 8.48 -6.46 -8.69
C MET A 501 7.72 -7.21 -7.60
N GLY A 502 8.24 -7.22 -6.38
CA GLY A 502 7.68 -7.95 -5.23
C GLY A 502 8.15 -9.40 -5.12
N THR A 503 7.49 -10.18 -4.25
CA THR A 503 7.77 -11.60 -4.00
C THR A 503 6.54 -12.46 -4.23
N ALA A 504 6.77 -13.72 -4.60
CA ALA A 504 5.68 -14.67 -4.80
C ALA A 504 4.93 -14.94 -3.50
N ARG A 505 3.60 -15.08 -3.59
CA ARG A 505 2.74 -15.28 -2.42
C ARG A 505 3.17 -16.50 -1.60
N GLY A 506 3.40 -16.31 -0.31
CA GLY A 506 3.81 -17.34 0.63
C GLY A 506 5.26 -17.80 0.51
N ALA A 507 6.07 -17.22 -0.40
CA ALA A 507 7.45 -17.67 -0.64
C ALA A 507 8.37 -17.40 0.57
N LEU A 508 8.15 -16.29 1.27
CA LEU A 508 8.94 -15.88 2.43
C LEU A 508 8.09 -15.71 3.69
N GLY A 509 6.78 -15.92 3.61
CA GLY A 509 5.85 -15.79 4.74
C GLY A 509 5.46 -14.35 5.12
N PHE A 510 5.84 -13.34 4.33
CA PHE A 510 5.56 -11.92 4.60
C PHE A 510 4.63 -11.30 3.57
N GLN A 511 3.51 -10.75 4.05
CA GLN A 511 2.51 -10.14 3.17
C GLN A 511 2.87 -8.71 2.69
N SER A 512 3.94 -8.09 3.18
CA SER A 512 4.34 -6.72 2.80
C SER A 512 4.98 -6.67 1.42
N ASP A 513 5.75 -7.69 1.05
CA ASP A 513 6.54 -7.74 -0.18
C ASP A 513 5.75 -8.35 -1.35
N GLU A 514 4.55 -8.85 -1.06
CA GLU A 514 3.62 -9.47 -2.01
C GLU A 514 2.63 -8.45 -2.61
N PRO A 515 2.07 -8.73 -3.79
CA PRO A 515 2.38 -9.82 -4.71
C PRO A 515 3.47 -9.46 -5.73
N GLU A 516 4.13 -10.50 -6.24
CA GLU A 516 4.96 -10.40 -7.44
C GLU A 516 4.12 -10.04 -8.69
N HIS A 517 4.54 -9.03 -9.45
CA HIS A 517 3.87 -8.59 -10.68
C HIS A 517 4.89 -8.03 -11.71
N PRO A 518 4.55 -7.99 -13.02
CA PRO A 518 5.47 -7.49 -14.03
C PRO A 518 5.51 -5.95 -14.05
N VAL A 519 6.71 -5.38 -14.14
CA VAL A 519 6.93 -3.94 -14.27
C VAL A 519 7.89 -3.65 -15.43
N ILE A 520 7.57 -2.62 -16.20
CA ILE A 520 8.33 -2.10 -17.34
C ILE A 520 8.60 -0.62 -17.08
N LEU A 521 9.87 -0.28 -16.84
CA LEU A 521 10.33 1.11 -16.83
C LEU A 521 10.63 1.52 -18.28
N THR A 522 9.91 2.52 -18.78
CA THR A 522 9.96 2.87 -20.21
C THR A 522 11.01 3.94 -20.54
N ARG A 523 11.54 4.61 -19.52
CA ARG A 523 12.50 5.72 -19.66
C ARG A 523 13.73 5.51 -18.78
N PRO A 524 14.92 5.93 -19.25
CA PRO A 524 16.09 6.00 -18.37
C PRO A 524 15.92 7.11 -17.34
N PHE A 525 16.56 6.94 -16.20
CA PHE A 525 16.64 7.96 -15.15
C PHE A 525 18.05 8.00 -14.55
N LEU A 526 18.37 9.11 -13.88
CA LEU A 526 19.58 9.22 -13.07
C LEU A 526 19.23 8.85 -11.64
N LEU A 527 20.08 8.05 -11.00
CA LEU A 527 19.96 7.71 -9.58
C LEU A 527 21.28 8.00 -8.87
N ALA A 528 21.21 8.59 -7.68
CA ALA A 528 22.37 8.78 -6.82
C ALA A 528 23.00 7.42 -6.47
N VAL A 529 24.34 7.37 -6.48
CA VAL A 529 25.10 6.13 -6.22
C VAL A 529 24.92 5.62 -4.78
N SER A 530 24.61 6.52 -3.86
CA SER A 530 24.43 6.30 -2.42
C SER A 530 23.35 7.23 -1.88
N GLU A 531 22.97 7.05 -0.62
CA GLU A 531 22.06 7.92 0.13
C GLU A 531 22.64 9.32 0.30
N VAL A 532 21.76 10.31 0.51
CA VAL A 532 22.19 11.68 0.80
C VAL A 532 22.95 11.69 2.12
N THR A 533 24.18 12.20 2.13
CA THR A 533 24.97 12.25 3.37
C THR A 533 24.57 13.42 4.25
N GLN A 534 24.88 13.33 5.55
CA GLN A 534 24.64 14.43 6.50
C GLN A 534 25.25 15.76 6.03
N SER A 535 26.48 15.72 5.50
CA SER A 535 27.15 16.93 5.01
C SER A 535 26.55 17.49 3.72
N GLN A 536 26.04 16.64 2.83
CA GLN A 536 25.30 17.07 1.64
C GLN A 536 23.98 17.73 2.03
N TYR A 537 23.25 17.11 2.96
CA TYR A 537 21.99 17.64 3.48
C TYR A 537 22.18 19.01 4.13
N GLU A 538 23.12 19.12 5.08
CA GLU A 538 23.43 20.36 5.77
C GLU A 538 23.88 21.46 4.81
N ALA A 539 24.70 21.12 3.80
CA ALA A 539 25.14 22.10 2.82
C ALA A 539 23.97 22.70 2.02
N VAL A 540 22.89 21.95 1.78
CA VAL A 540 21.72 22.40 1.01
C VAL A 540 20.67 23.07 1.90
N MET A 541 20.38 22.49 3.06
CA MET A 541 19.27 22.89 3.92
C MET A 541 19.71 23.84 5.05
N GLY A 542 21.01 23.99 5.29
CA GLY A 542 21.56 24.82 6.37
C GLY A 542 21.43 24.22 7.77
N GLN A 543 20.87 23.01 7.89
CA GLN A 543 20.69 22.29 9.15
C GLN A 543 20.93 20.80 8.94
N ASN A 544 21.43 20.11 9.98
CA ASN A 544 21.56 18.66 10.00
C ASN A 544 20.49 18.09 10.95
N PRO A 545 19.55 17.26 10.48
CA PRO A 545 18.50 16.66 11.30
C PRO A 545 18.98 15.46 12.13
N SER A 546 20.04 14.78 11.69
CA SER A 546 20.48 13.48 12.20
C SER A 546 20.78 13.48 13.69
N ARG A 547 20.54 12.38 14.40
CA ARG A 547 20.99 12.12 15.76
C ARG A 547 22.45 11.69 15.82
N PHE A 548 22.89 10.81 14.91
CA PHE A 548 24.23 10.21 14.97
C PHE A 548 25.32 11.11 14.37
N ARG A 549 25.80 12.08 15.18
CA ARG A 549 26.73 13.14 14.73
C ARG A 549 28.19 12.97 15.15
N SER A 550 28.52 11.98 15.98
CA SER A 550 29.89 11.72 16.44
C SER A 550 30.80 11.14 15.33
N GLY A 551 32.12 11.32 15.46
CA GLY A 551 33.11 10.74 14.54
C GLY A 551 33.06 11.31 13.12
N ASP A 552 33.34 10.48 12.10
CA ASP A 552 33.20 10.83 10.67
C ASP A 552 31.73 10.80 10.20
N SER A 553 30.85 11.48 10.94
CA SER A 553 29.41 11.53 10.66
C SER A 553 29.06 12.24 9.35
N ARG A 554 29.99 13.03 8.81
CA ARG A 554 29.79 13.84 7.60
C ARG A 554 29.46 13.00 6.37
N ASN A 555 30.00 11.79 6.29
CA ASN A 555 29.80 10.84 5.20
C ASN A 555 28.74 9.77 5.53
N ARG A 556 28.18 9.77 6.74
CA ARG A 556 27.02 8.92 7.08
C ARG A 556 25.77 9.43 6.34
N PRO A 557 24.79 8.55 6.05
CA PRO A 557 23.52 9.00 5.52
C PRO A 557 22.83 9.95 6.51
N VAL A 558 22.08 10.90 5.97
CA VAL A 558 21.20 11.76 6.77
C VAL A 558 20.00 10.96 7.26
N GLU A 559 19.68 11.09 8.54
CA GLU A 559 18.53 10.41 9.17
C GLU A 559 17.69 11.35 10.05
N SER A 560 16.67 10.80 10.73
CA SER A 560 15.72 11.56 11.55
C SER A 560 14.96 12.62 10.74
N LEU A 561 14.55 12.27 9.53
CA LEU A 561 13.84 13.18 8.63
C LEU A 561 12.48 12.62 8.18
N THR A 562 11.55 13.54 7.92
CA THR A 562 10.24 13.22 7.38
C THR A 562 10.32 13.04 5.86
N TRP A 563 9.29 12.45 5.27
CA TRP A 563 9.17 12.39 3.81
C TRP A 563 9.17 13.79 3.18
N TYR A 564 8.56 14.78 3.85
CA TYR A 564 8.51 16.16 3.38
C TYR A 564 9.89 16.83 3.38
N ASP A 565 10.74 16.53 4.35
CA ASP A 565 12.11 17.04 4.40
C ASP A 565 12.92 16.54 3.19
N ALA A 566 12.75 15.27 2.81
CA ALA A 566 13.39 14.71 1.63
C ALA A 566 12.94 15.40 0.34
N VAL A 567 11.63 15.65 0.19
CA VAL A 567 11.06 16.43 -0.94
C VAL A 567 11.57 17.87 -0.95
N ALA A 568 11.62 18.52 0.22
CA ALA A 568 12.13 19.88 0.36
C ALA A 568 13.61 19.97 -0.04
N PHE A 569 14.43 18.99 0.37
CA PHE A 569 15.82 18.86 -0.06
C PHE A 569 15.93 18.73 -1.57
N CYS A 570 15.14 17.86 -2.22
CA CYS A 570 15.14 17.71 -3.68
C CYS A 570 14.88 19.06 -4.39
N ASN A 571 13.90 19.82 -3.90
CA ASN A 571 13.59 21.14 -4.46
C ASN A 571 14.70 22.17 -4.20
N ALA A 572 15.28 22.19 -3.00
CA ALA A 572 16.37 23.10 -2.65
C ALA A 572 17.64 22.81 -3.47
N LEU A 573 18.01 21.52 -3.60
CA LEU A 573 19.13 21.09 -4.43
C LEU A 573 18.91 21.45 -5.91
N SER A 574 17.68 21.27 -6.41
CA SER A 574 17.32 21.68 -7.78
C SER A 574 17.57 23.17 -8.01
N ARG A 575 17.08 24.04 -7.12
CA ARG A 575 17.28 25.49 -7.23
C ARG A 575 18.75 25.87 -7.15
N ARG A 576 19.51 25.24 -6.24
CA ARG A 576 20.95 25.47 -6.07
C ARG A 576 21.73 25.18 -7.35
N GLU A 577 21.32 24.15 -8.10
CA GLU A 577 21.96 23.77 -9.36
C GLU A 577 21.34 24.44 -10.59
N GLY A 578 20.44 25.41 -10.41
CA GLY A 578 19.78 26.10 -11.52
C GLY A 578 18.81 25.22 -12.31
N LEU A 579 18.34 24.12 -11.72
CA LEU A 579 17.34 23.21 -12.29
C LEU A 579 15.92 23.62 -11.88
N SER A 580 14.95 23.28 -12.72
CA SER A 580 13.53 23.47 -12.39
C SER A 580 13.11 22.44 -11.33
N PRO A 581 12.54 22.87 -10.19
CA PRO A 581 12.06 21.95 -9.15
C PRO A 581 11.10 20.90 -9.71
N TYR A 582 11.22 19.66 -9.22
CA TYR A 582 10.35 18.58 -9.67
C TYR A 582 8.98 18.62 -8.99
N TYR A 583 8.91 19.16 -7.76
CA TYR A 583 7.69 19.25 -6.98
C TYR A 583 7.29 20.70 -6.69
N ALA A 584 5.99 20.95 -6.59
CA ALA A 584 5.45 22.08 -5.86
C ALA A 584 5.13 21.64 -4.43
N MET A 585 5.41 22.51 -3.46
CA MET A 585 5.06 22.30 -2.06
C MET A 585 4.32 23.54 -1.55
N THR A 586 3.12 23.34 -1.02
CA THR A 586 2.31 24.40 -0.36
C THR A 586 1.96 23.97 1.06
N ASP A 587 1.53 24.93 1.89
CA ASP A 587 1.00 24.65 3.23
C ASP A 587 1.98 23.92 4.16
N ALA A 588 3.28 24.14 3.94
CA ALA A 588 4.33 23.52 4.73
C ALA A 588 4.34 24.06 6.16
N GLU A 589 4.03 23.20 7.12
CA GLU A 589 4.17 23.48 8.54
C GLU A 589 5.56 23.09 9.02
N HIS A 590 6.05 23.76 10.06
CA HIS A 590 7.34 23.44 10.67
C HIS A 590 7.14 23.05 12.13
N LYS A 591 7.52 21.83 12.47
CA LYS A 591 7.51 21.32 13.84
C LYS A 591 8.87 20.72 14.16
N GLU A 592 9.49 21.15 15.27
CA GLU A 592 10.80 20.64 15.71
C GLU A 592 11.89 20.68 14.61
N MET A 593 11.94 21.77 13.84
CA MET A 593 12.84 21.94 12.68
C MET A 593 12.62 20.93 11.53
N ARG A 594 11.44 20.32 11.44
CA ARG A 594 11.04 19.42 10.35
C ARG A 594 9.86 19.97 9.58
N VAL A 595 9.82 19.68 8.28
CA VAL A 595 8.68 20.01 7.43
C VAL A 595 7.59 18.97 7.64
N THR A 596 6.36 19.42 7.88
CA THR A 596 5.19 18.54 8.06
C THR A 596 3.97 19.14 7.36
N GLY A 597 2.94 18.34 7.10
CA GLY A 597 1.63 18.81 6.65
C GLY A 597 1.58 19.41 5.23
N ALA A 598 2.69 19.46 4.50
CA ALA A 598 2.73 20.09 3.19
C ALA A 598 1.90 19.34 2.15
N THR A 599 1.23 20.08 1.26
CA THR A 599 0.66 19.53 0.04
C THR A 599 1.75 19.47 -1.02
N VAL A 600 1.99 18.29 -1.60
CA VAL A 600 3.05 18.06 -2.58
C VAL A 600 2.46 17.58 -3.90
N SER A 601 2.74 18.29 -5.00
CA SER A 601 2.32 17.92 -6.35
C SER A 601 3.50 17.89 -7.34
N ILE A 602 3.41 17.06 -8.37
CA ILE A 602 4.46 16.91 -9.38
C ILE A 602 4.35 18.01 -10.43
N LEU A 603 5.43 18.76 -10.64
CA LEU A 603 5.56 19.75 -11.72
C LEU A 603 6.21 19.14 -12.98
N GLY A 604 6.90 18.01 -12.86
CA GLY A 604 7.58 17.34 -13.97
C GLY A 604 8.84 18.09 -14.45
N GLY A 605 9.47 18.87 -13.57
CA GLY A 605 10.71 19.61 -13.82
C GLY A 605 11.93 18.72 -14.13
N SER A 606 13.07 19.35 -14.42
CA SER A 606 14.37 18.69 -14.69
C SER A 606 15.22 18.46 -13.43
N GLY A 607 14.72 18.92 -12.28
CA GLY A 607 15.36 18.86 -10.98
C GLY A 607 15.36 17.48 -10.34
N TYR A 608 15.88 17.45 -9.12
CA TYR A 608 15.94 16.28 -8.25
C TYR A 608 14.55 15.92 -7.72
N ARG A 609 14.38 14.62 -7.49
CA ARG A 609 13.19 14.01 -6.92
C ARG A 609 13.57 12.77 -6.11
N LEU A 610 12.58 12.17 -5.46
CA LEU A 610 12.71 10.84 -4.89
C LEU A 610 12.52 9.81 -6.03
N PRO A 611 13.20 8.65 -5.97
CA PRO A 611 12.88 7.54 -6.85
C PRO A 611 11.45 7.05 -6.59
N THR A 612 10.84 6.45 -7.60
CA THR A 612 9.61 5.69 -7.38
C THR A 612 9.94 4.35 -6.73
N GLU A 613 8.95 3.69 -6.15
CA GLU A 613 9.10 2.39 -5.52
C GLU A 613 9.62 1.34 -6.53
N ALA A 614 9.09 1.37 -7.75
CA ALA A 614 9.52 0.50 -8.84
C ALA A 614 10.91 0.84 -9.37
N GLU A 615 11.26 2.12 -9.50
CA GLU A 615 12.61 2.55 -9.88
C GLU A 615 13.65 2.08 -8.86
N TRP A 616 13.33 2.21 -7.56
CA TRP A 616 14.20 1.78 -6.48
C TRP A 616 14.40 0.26 -6.51
N GLU A 617 13.33 -0.53 -6.61
CA GLU A 617 13.44 -2.00 -6.60
C GLU A 617 14.17 -2.52 -7.84
N TYR A 618 13.88 -1.97 -9.02
CA TYR A 618 14.62 -2.29 -10.25
C TYR A 618 16.12 -2.00 -10.11
N ALA A 619 16.45 -0.84 -9.54
CA ALA A 619 17.81 -0.43 -9.28
C ALA A 619 18.51 -1.33 -8.25
N CYS A 620 17.80 -1.79 -7.20
CA CYS A 620 18.32 -2.70 -6.19
C CYS A 620 18.62 -4.08 -6.80
N ARG A 621 17.65 -4.65 -7.53
CA ARG A 621 17.77 -5.97 -8.17
C ARG A 621 18.91 -6.03 -9.18
N ALA A 622 19.13 -4.96 -9.95
CA ALA A 622 20.23 -4.87 -10.91
C ALA A 622 20.39 -6.12 -11.83
N GLY A 623 19.26 -6.73 -12.21
CA GLY A 623 19.20 -7.91 -13.08
C GLY A 623 19.08 -9.25 -12.37
N THR A 624 19.17 -9.30 -11.03
CA THR A 624 18.91 -10.53 -10.28
C THR A 624 17.42 -10.85 -10.17
N GLN A 625 17.11 -12.14 -10.01
CA GLN A 625 15.81 -12.63 -9.57
C GLN A 625 15.86 -13.23 -8.15
N ALA A 626 17.06 -13.28 -7.54
CA ALA A 626 17.25 -13.80 -6.20
C ALA A 626 16.67 -12.86 -5.13
N THR A 627 16.57 -13.37 -3.89
CA THR A 627 16.15 -12.61 -2.71
C THR A 627 16.98 -11.34 -2.53
N TRP A 628 18.29 -11.45 -2.75
CA TRP A 628 19.22 -10.33 -2.71
C TRP A 628 20.02 -10.22 -4.01
N TYR A 629 20.52 -9.03 -4.31
CA TYR A 629 21.38 -8.86 -5.49
C TYR A 629 22.72 -9.61 -5.41
N SER A 630 23.16 -9.98 -4.21
CA SER A 630 24.32 -10.84 -3.99
C SER A 630 24.04 -12.33 -4.20
N GLY A 631 22.76 -12.71 -4.31
CA GLY A 631 22.30 -14.10 -4.45
C GLY A 631 21.31 -14.50 -3.36
N GLU A 632 21.25 -15.79 -3.06
CA GLU A 632 20.42 -16.36 -1.99
C GLU A 632 21.20 -16.58 -0.68
N ASP A 633 22.51 -16.38 -0.70
CA ASP A 633 23.36 -16.54 0.49
C ASP A 633 23.32 -15.27 1.33
N GLU A 634 22.61 -15.32 2.46
CA GLU A 634 22.50 -14.21 3.40
C GLU A 634 23.87 -13.75 3.93
N GLN A 635 24.84 -14.66 4.09
CA GLN A 635 26.17 -14.31 4.61
C GLN A 635 26.90 -13.35 3.66
N SER A 636 26.63 -13.43 2.35
CA SER A 636 27.21 -12.51 1.38
C SER A 636 26.78 -11.06 1.59
N LEU A 637 25.61 -10.81 2.20
CA LEU A 637 25.07 -9.45 2.39
C LEU A 637 25.98 -8.54 3.19
N GLN A 638 26.84 -9.13 4.03
CA GLN A 638 27.79 -8.38 4.82
C GLN A 638 28.78 -7.59 3.96
N ASP A 639 29.03 -8.04 2.73
CA ASP A 639 29.90 -7.32 1.80
C ASP A 639 29.18 -6.18 1.06
N PHE A 640 27.85 -6.13 1.15
CA PHE A 640 26.98 -5.34 0.28
C PHE A 640 26.07 -4.33 1.00
N GLY A 641 25.89 -4.46 2.31
CA GLY A 641 25.05 -3.55 3.10
C GLY A 641 25.41 -3.49 4.58
N TRP A 642 25.01 -2.40 5.23
CA TRP A 642 25.14 -2.21 6.66
C TRP A 642 23.87 -2.66 7.38
N LEU A 643 23.92 -3.87 7.92
CA LEU A 643 22.86 -4.47 8.72
C LEU A 643 23.22 -4.44 10.21
N ALA A 644 22.24 -4.67 11.08
CA ALA A 644 22.40 -4.48 12.50
C ALA A 644 23.45 -5.36 13.20
N SER A 645 23.81 -6.51 12.61
CA SER A 645 24.92 -7.34 13.09
C SER A 645 26.31 -6.69 12.91
N GLN A 646 26.42 -5.62 12.11
CA GLN A 646 27.69 -4.99 11.73
C GLN A 646 27.76 -3.48 11.97
N SER A 647 26.62 -2.81 12.08
CA SER A 647 26.53 -1.35 12.11
C SER A 647 26.86 -0.71 13.47
N LEU A 648 27.16 -1.53 14.50
CA LEU A 648 27.43 -1.07 15.87
C LEU A 648 26.31 -0.14 16.41
N THR A 649 25.05 -0.40 16.04
CA THR A 649 23.86 0.38 16.44
C THR A 649 23.81 1.84 15.91
N SER A 650 24.46 2.12 14.78
CA SER A 650 24.38 3.44 14.13
C SER A 650 24.58 3.37 12.60
N PRO A 651 24.16 4.40 11.84
CA PRO A 651 24.49 4.49 10.42
C PRO A 651 26.00 4.56 10.19
N GLN A 652 26.46 3.97 9.09
CA GLN A 652 27.86 3.95 8.69
C GLN A 652 28.13 4.86 7.49
N PRO A 653 29.39 5.29 7.25
CA PRO A 653 29.72 6.06 6.06
C PRO A 653 29.31 5.33 4.77
N VAL A 654 28.65 6.06 3.86
CA VAL A 654 28.20 5.50 2.57
C VAL A 654 29.38 5.08 1.69
N GLU A 655 29.13 4.22 0.70
CA GLU A 655 30.13 3.79 -0.30
C GLU A 655 31.34 3.03 0.31
N THR A 656 31.11 2.35 1.44
CA THR A 656 32.14 1.53 2.12
C THR A 656 31.96 0.02 1.88
N LYS A 657 30.81 -0.38 1.34
CA LYS A 657 30.49 -1.76 0.91
C LYS A 657 30.63 -1.91 -0.61
N LEU A 658 30.43 -3.12 -1.14
CA LEU A 658 30.47 -3.38 -2.57
C LEU A 658 29.19 -2.86 -3.26
N PRO A 659 29.29 -2.34 -4.50
CA PRO A 659 28.13 -1.91 -5.26
C PRO A 659 27.48 -3.07 -6.02
N ASN A 660 26.22 -2.89 -6.44
CA ASN A 660 25.55 -3.80 -7.37
C ASN A 660 25.97 -3.57 -8.84
N ALA A 661 25.40 -4.33 -9.78
CA ALA A 661 25.77 -4.25 -11.21
C ALA A 661 25.48 -2.88 -11.86
N PHE A 662 24.63 -2.04 -11.26
CA PHE A 662 24.44 -0.65 -11.70
C PHE A 662 25.48 0.32 -11.13
N GLY A 663 26.31 -0.10 -10.16
CA GLY A 663 27.26 0.77 -9.46
C GLY A 663 26.62 1.51 -8.28
N LEU A 664 25.55 0.96 -7.72
CA LEU A 664 24.83 1.54 -6.58
C LEU A 664 25.25 0.85 -5.28
N TYR A 665 25.48 1.64 -4.25
CA TYR A 665 25.90 1.22 -2.92
C TYR A 665 24.73 1.22 -1.95
N ASP A 666 24.90 0.46 -0.87
CA ASP A 666 24.07 0.50 0.34
C ASP A 666 22.58 0.17 0.11
N MET A 667 22.22 -0.38 -1.06
CA MET A 667 20.83 -0.72 -1.42
C MET A 667 20.16 -1.73 -0.46
N HIS A 668 20.94 -2.44 0.36
CA HIS A 668 20.47 -3.48 1.29
C HIS A 668 20.49 -3.03 2.76
N GLY A 669 20.85 -1.79 3.09
CA GLY A 669 20.98 -1.39 4.48
C GLY A 669 21.46 0.03 4.69
N ASN A 670 22.13 0.25 5.82
CA ASN A 670 22.50 1.55 6.35
C ASN A 670 21.26 2.32 6.84
N VAL A 671 20.41 2.84 5.95
CA VAL A 671 19.13 3.45 6.32
C VAL A 671 18.02 3.00 5.38
N TRP A 672 16.80 2.94 5.89
CA TRP A 672 15.63 2.82 5.04
C TRP A 672 15.48 4.09 4.21
N GLU A 673 15.04 3.93 2.97
CA GLU A 673 14.96 5.05 2.05
C GLU A 673 13.54 5.40 1.68
N TRP A 674 13.16 6.64 1.96
CA TRP A 674 11.91 7.21 1.47
C TRP A 674 11.85 7.14 -0.06
N VAL A 675 10.76 6.58 -0.59
CA VAL A 675 10.39 6.68 -2.00
C VAL A 675 9.26 7.67 -2.17
N PHE A 676 8.99 8.09 -3.41
CA PHE A 676 7.93 9.06 -3.64
C PHE A 676 6.52 8.49 -3.33
N ASP A 677 6.31 7.23 -3.63
CA ASP A 677 5.01 6.57 -3.75
C ASP A 677 4.20 6.60 -2.45
N TRP A 678 2.88 6.74 -2.59
CA TRP A 678 1.97 6.33 -1.53
C TRP A 678 2.00 4.80 -1.38
N TYR A 679 1.80 4.32 -0.17
CA TYR A 679 1.66 2.91 0.12
C TYR A 679 0.18 2.54 0.27
N ASP A 680 -0.26 1.55 -0.51
CA ASP A 680 -1.50 0.83 -0.28
C ASP A 680 -1.31 -0.63 -0.69
N LYS A 681 -1.58 -1.57 0.24
CA LYS A 681 -1.43 -3.00 -0.04
C LYS A 681 -2.38 -3.46 -1.17
N SER A 682 -3.54 -2.84 -1.29
CA SER A 682 -4.53 -3.16 -2.34
C SER A 682 -4.12 -2.68 -3.73
N TYR A 683 -3.13 -1.79 -3.84
CA TYR A 683 -2.64 -1.30 -5.12
C TYR A 683 -1.81 -2.34 -5.87
N TYR A 684 -0.94 -3.07 -5.17
CA TYR A 684 0.03 -3.96 -5.82
C TYR A 684 -0.60 -5.08 -6.69
N PRO A 685 -1.72 -5.72 -6.30
CA PRO A 685 -2.43 -6.66 -7.18
C PRO A 685 -2.97 -6.05 -8.49
N VAL A 686 -3.19 -4.74 -8.53
CA VAL A 686 -3.75 -4.01 -9.69
C VAL A 686 -2.76 -2.97 -10.25
N SER A 687 -1.49 -3.05 -9.84
CA SER A 687 -0.48 -2.07 -10.21
C SER A 687 -0.26 -2.06 -11.73
N PRO A 688 -0.20 -0.87 -12.36
CA PRO A 688 0.03 -0.78 -13.79
C PRO A 688 1.40 -1.34 -14.16
N THR A 689 1.47 -2.01 -15.31
CA THR A 689 2.73 -2.60 -15.78
C THR A 689 3.77 -1.56 -16.19
N PHE A 690 3.37 -0.39 -16.68
CA PHE A 690 4.29 0.62 -17.21
C PHE A 690 4.48 1.76 -16.21
N ASP A 691 5.74 1.99 -15.81
CA ASP A 691 6.16 3.09 -14.93
C ASP A 691 5.21 3.34 -13.72
N PRO A 692 4.95 2.33 -12.86
CA PRO A 692 4.07 2.49 -11.70
C PRO A 692 4.65 3.49 -10.68
N ASN A 693 3.77 4.28 -10.07
CA ASN A 693 4.11 5.36 -9.13
C ASN A 693 3.29 5.31 -7.82
N GLY A 694 2.81 4.11 -7.45
CA GLY A 694 1.91 3.93 -6.33
C GLY A 694 0.49 4.43 -6.60
N PRO A 695 -0.39 4.40 -5.59
CA PRO A 695 -1.68 5.10 -5.60
C PRO A 695 -1.49 6.62 -5.71
N ASP A 696 -2.50 7.32 -6.23
CA ASP A 696 -2.47 8.78 -6.35
C ASP A 696 -2.54 9.51 -4.99
N GLU A 697 -3.13 8.86 -3.99
CA GLU A 697 -3.25 9.36 -2.61
C GLU A 697 -3.11 8.24 -1.58
N GLY A 698 -2.83 8.61 -0.33
CA GLY A 698 -2.73 7.66 0.76
C GLY A 698 -2.48 8.34 2.10
N GLN A 699 -2.44 7.53 3.16
CA GLN A 699 -2.06 7.98 4.50
C GLN A 699 -0.61 7.66 4.85
N LEU A 700 -0.01 6.71 4.14
CA LEU A 700 1.32 6.17 4.40
C LEU A 700 2.17 6.29 3.13
N ARG A 701 3.40 6.76 3.26
CA ARG A 701 4.39 6.73 2.18
C ARG A 701 5.20 5.44 2.25
N GLY A 702 5.64 4.96 1.09
CA GLY A 702 6.54 3.81 1.03
C GLY A 702 7.97 4.19 1.37
N PHE A 703 8.71 3.24 1.94
CA PHE A 703 10.16 3.27 1.98
C PHE A 703 10.73 1.88 1.66
N ARG A 704 11.95 1.83 1.16
CA ARG A 704 12.59 0.62 0.65
C ARG A 704 13.97 0.36 1.26
N GLY A 705 14.42 -0.90 1.18
CA GLY A 705 15.72 -1.34 1.68
C GLY A 705 15.68 -1.99 3.05
N SER A 706 16.62 -1.60 3.91
CA SER A 706 16.75 -2.04 5.30
C SER A 706 17.53 -0.95 6.06
N SER A 707 17.73 -1.11 7.36
CA SER A 707 18.53 -0.16 8.13
C SER A 707 19.56 -0.81 9.04
N TRP A 708 20.46 0.03 9.55
CA TRP A 708 21.41 -0.29 10.60
C TRP A 708 20.75 -0.87 11.86
N ASP A 709 19.45 -0.66 12.10
CA ASP A 709 18.72 -1.18 13.26
C ASP A 709 17.83 -2.37 12.94
N THR A 710 17.77 -2.81 11.68
CA THR A 710 16.87 -3.88 11.28
C THR A 710 17.41 -5.23 11.79
N ARG A 711 17.03 -5.58 13.02
CA ARG A 711 17.51 -6.75 13.79
C ARG A 711 16.62 -7.99 13.72
N PHE A 712 15.58 -7.98 12.88
CA PHE A 712 14.60 -9.05 12.86
C PHE A 712 14.67 -9.84 11.55
N ARG A 713 14.95 -11.14 11.66
CA ARG A 713 14.81 -12.17 10.63
C ARG A 713 15.84 -12.14 9.50
N ALA A 714 16.25 -13.35 9.13
CA ALA A 714 17.10 -13.74 8.01
C ALA A 714 16.60 -13.32 6.61
N ILE A 715 15.63 -12.40 6.53
CA ILE A 715 14.90 -12.03 5.31
C ILE A 715 14.60 -10.52 5.30
N ASN A 716 15.29 -9.72 6.11
CA ASN A 716 15.22 -8.25 6.03
C ASN A 716 16.37 -7.71 5.17
N GLY A 717 16.04 -6.75 4.30
CA GLY A 717 16.95 -6.24 3.27
C GLY A 717 16.91 -7.00 1.96
N THR A 718 15.85 -7.77 1.67
CA THR A 718 15.64 -8.30 0.32
C THR A 718 15.50 -7.17 -0.68
N CYS A 719 15.71 -7.47 -1.97
CA CYS A 719 15.44 -6.49 -3.02
C CYS A 719 13.98 -6.01 -3.03
N ALA A 720 13.04 -6.86 -2.60
CA ALA A 720 11.61 -6.57 -2.59
C ALA A 720 11.12 -5.93 -1.29
N ASN A 721 11.98 -5.83 -0.27
CA ASN A 721 11.62 -5.42 1.07
C ASN A 721 11.04 -4.01 1.05
N ARG A 722 9.86 -3.86 1.66
CA ARG A 722 9.17 -2.57 1.74
C ARG A 722 8.56 -2.37 3.10
N GLY A 723 8.64 -1.13 3.57
CA GLY A 723 7.82 -0.68 4.68
C GLY A 723 7.11 0.62 4.34
N LYS A 724 6.43 1.14 5.37
CA LYS A 724 5.51 2.25 5.26
C LYS A 724 5.43 3.00 6.57
N ASP A 725 5.28 4.32 6.48
CA ASP A 725 4.94 5.16 7.63
C ASP A 725 4.20 6.41 7.17
N ARG A 726 3.64 7.16 8.10
CA ARG A 726 3.05 8.47 7.80
C ARG A 726 4.14 9.41 7.32
N PRO A 727 3.83 10.33 6.38
CA PRO A 727 4.83 11.21 5.79
C PRO A 727 5.46 12.20 6.78
N HIS A 728 4.84 12.42 7.94
CA HIS A 728 5.38 13.27 9.02
C HIS A 728 6.16 12.49 10.08
N THR A 729 6.20 11.16 10.00
CA THR A 729 7.03 10.36 10.91
C THR A 729 8.49 10.51 10.50
N PHE A 730 9.36 10.57 11.51
CA PHE A 730 10.81 10.49 11.35
C PHE A 730 11.33 9.50 12.38
N ASP A 731 12.32 8.72 11.98
CA ASP A 731 12.98 7.75 12.85
C ASP A 731 14.50 7.80 12.61
N LEU A 732 15.25 7.23 13.55
CA LEU A 732 16.71 7.24 13.56
C LEU A 732 17.34 6.42 12.42
N ASP A 733 16.49 5.71 11.67
CA ASP A 733 16.88 4.77 10.63
C ASP A 733 16.27 5.11 9.26
N ARG A 734 15.66 6.30 9.14
CA ARG A 734 15.01 6.83 7.92
C ARG A 734 15.87 7.86 7.22
N GLY A 735 16.35 7.53 6.03
CA GLY A 735 17.02 8.43 5.10
C GLY A 735 16.37 8.43 3.72
N PHE A 736 17.14 8.81 2.69
CA PHE A 736 16.70 8.78 1.30
C PHE A 736 17.88 8.94 0.34
N ARG A 737 17.67 8.53 -0.91
CA ARG A 737 18.52 8.89 -2.06
C ARG A 737 17.72 9.68 -3.09
N VAL A 738 18.42 10.41 -3.96
CA VAL A 738 17.78 11.25 -4.97
C VAL A 738 17.88 10.65 -6.37
N ALA A 739 16.85 10.90 -7.17
CA ALA A 739 16.76 10.56 -8.59
C ALA A 739 16.51 11.82 -9.43
N ARG A 740 16.72 11.72 -10.75
CA ARG A 740 16.32 12.74 -11.72
C ARG A 740 15.75 12.08 -12.98
N SER A 741 14.65 12.64 -13.48
CA SER A 741 14.09 12.25 -14.76
C SER A 741 14.94 12.77 -15.92
N ILE A 742 15.19 11.92 -16.92
CA ILE A 742 15.87 12.31 -18.15
C ILE A 742 14.80 12.68 -19.19
N ARG A 743 14.89 13.88 -19.78
CA ARG A 743 14.06 14.26 -20.92
C ARG A 743 14.76 13.80 -22.20
N GLU A 744 14.13 12.91 -22.97
CA GLU A 744 14.57 12.60 -24.33
C GLU A 744 14.42 13.89 -25.18
N LYS A 745 15.40 14.18 -26.04
CA LYS A 745 15.25 15.26 -27.03
C LYS A 745 14.12 14.85 -27.99
N GLN A 746 13.06 15.67 -28.07
CA GLN A 746 11.97 15.50 -29.03
C GLN A 746 12.47 15.61 -30.47
#